data_AF-A0A0Q4FS89-F1
#
_entry.id   AF-A0A0Q4FS89-F1
#
_cell.length_a   1.000
_cell.length_b   1.000
_cell.length_c   1.000
_cell.angle_alpha   90.00
_cell.angle_beta   90.00
_cell.angle_gamma   90.00
#
_symmetry.space_group_name_H-M   'P 1'
#
loop_
_entity.id
_entity.type
_entity.pdbx_description
1 polymer ?
#
loop_
_entity_poly.entity_id
_entity_poly.type
_entity_poly.pdbx_seq_one_letter_code
_entity_poly.pdbx_strand_id
1 'polypeptide(L)'
;MKSYRLALGVAMVAIAGAANAGDMPLYQAVPAWVKPAPAIDPAKAEAPDAPPFLIFDSQQRIEGDHVWQYVDSARRVSTQQMLEQMGTLALPWQPDKGDLMIHRAEIVRGAERIDLLKTGGRFTVLRREQGLEQRSLDGVLTATMAVEGLRVGDVLRLSFSTNQADAALKGRAQSYVPLMTQPLAVGFGRSRILWPAATPVHVQNLMDGTKPAPVAREAEREVTLTLPLEKAKDLPGDAPLRYRQFPMLEASTFADWADVSRTMAPLFAAKGLIADGSPLAAEVAAIAKASADPLMRTQGALQLVQSKIRYLALGMNGGNYVPQTPASTWTLRYGDCKAKTLLLLAILDRLGIEGEAVLVSAQGGDSLPKRLPAPGVFDHVIVRATVAGRTLWLDGTGTGARAADIGDTPGFRHVLPLRVAGADLMPLPIHADARPMMTVAVEYDDSAGIGLPTLYKARFAMRGAWADQVNAGVAQADAKTRREMASAMATQMIGEGQIGDTGFAYDPVTGIATVTVAGIMTTRWEREDKRYRQTIDMAVSKTTFAPDRARPAWADIPVATEGPGSIVYATRLTLPDGGKGFVLEGDRTLPPTLAGALLTRKADLTGAVATAEDRIDSVGAEIRPADVAAARAAFAQAQARILRVVAPVTYPPRWRVAQAAQTSGGVKAIDAMFARAIADDPKEVTGYASRASFHAGIYDYRGAAADMDQVIAIQPDITAYMNRARYRDMLGNGAGALADAQAAVALDPSSQWAVAVLANLKSDRGDAAGALALAQERIDAGGKTKADYLQLKADVQAAAGDVPGALATIDAAIAERPGMPGLLNGRCWIKGTRNVALDTALKDCTKAIELSDSTTAALDSRAMVYFRMNRMADALSDLDAVLENDPNTAASLFLRGVVRKRTGDAAGSAADLMAARIINPQVDRVYARYGITA
;
A
#
# COMPACT_ATOMS: atom_id res chain seq x y z
N MET A 1 -51.81 87.25 27.82
CA MET A 1 -50.66 87.20 26.88
C MET A 1 -49.79 86.00 27.25
N LYS A 2 -49.62 85.06 26.29
CA LYS A 2 -48.51 84.10 26.13
C LYS A 2 -48.24 83.09 27.26
N SER A 3 -47.87 81.82 27.04
CA SER A 3 -47.79 80.93 25.89
C SER A 3 -47.43 79.54 26.45
N TYR A 4 -48.00 78.49 25.85
CA TYR A 4 -47.62 77.09 26.02
C TYR A 4 -46.14 76.83 25.66
N ARG A 5 -45.46 75.94 26.41
CA ARG A 5 -44.34 75.13 25.89
C ARG A 5 -44.44 73.70 26.42
N LEU A 6 -44.52 72.78 25.46
CA LEU A 6 -44.59 71.33 25.54
C LEU A 6 -43.44 70.73 26.36
N ALA A 7 -43.77 69.75 27.21
CA ALA A 7 -42.85 68.74 27.69
C ALA A 7 -42.78 67.61 26.65
N LEU A 8 -41.58 67.31 26.14
CA LEU A 8 -41.32 66.12 25.32
C LEU A 8 -40.58 65.11 26.19
N GLY A 9 -41.29 64.12 26.72
CA GLY A 9 -40.69 62.95 27.34
C GLY A 9 -40.30 61.94 26.27
N VAL A 10 -38.99 61.68 26.11
CA VAL A 10 -38.50 60.57 25.30
C VAL A 10 -38.23 59.41 26.25
N ALA A 11 -39.13 58.43 26.24
CA ALA A 11 -38.93 57.12 26.86
C ALA A 11 -37.97 56.31 25.98
N MET A 12 -36.75 56.03 26.46
CA MET A 12 -35.89 55.03 25.86
C MET A 12 -36.41 53.63 26.24
N VAL A 13 -37.13 53.01 25.31
CA VAL A 13 -37.43 51.58 25.33
C VAL A 13 -36.13 50.82 25.01
N ALA A 14 -35.55 50.15 26.00
CA ALA A 14 -34.49 49.18 25.79
C ALA A 14 -35.09 47.95 25.11
N ILE A 15 -34.97 47.88 23.78
CA ILE A 15 -35.23 46.65 23.03
C ILE A 15 -34.03 45.73 23.27
N ALA A 16 -34.20 44.74 24.14
CA ALA A 16 -33.28 43.60 24.22
C ALA A 16 -33.43 42.79 22.92
N GLY A 17 -32.63 43.13 21.91
CA GLY A 17 -32.46 42.28 20.74
C GLY A 17 -31.76 40.99 21.15
N ALA A 18 -32.25 39.85 20.69
CA ALA A 18 -31.50 38.61 20.75
C ALA A 18 -30.14 38.85 20.05
N ALA A 19 -29.04 38.70 20.79
CA ALA A 19 -27.71 38.79 20.23
C ALA A 19 -27.55 37.61 19.25
N ASN A 20 -27.66 37.88 17.95
CA ASN A 20 -27.22 36.93 16.94
C ASN A 20 -25.70 36.79 17.09
N ALA A 21 -25.23 35.55 17.18
CA ALA A 21 -23.81 35.22 17.16
C ALA A 21 -23.10 35.88 15.96
N GLY A 22 -21.90 36.39 16.19
CA GLY A 22 -21.17 37.26 15.29
C GLY A 22 -20.23 36.52 14.33
N ASP A 23 -20.19 36.97 13.09
CA ASP A 23 -19.21 36.57 12.07
C ASP A 23 -17.84 37.27 12.22
N MET A 24 -17.68 38.08 13.28
CA MET A 24 -16.47 38.82 13.61
C MET A 24 -15.94 38.44 15.00
N PRO A 25 -14.60 38.28 15.17
CA PRO A 25 -14.01 38.06 16.47
C PRO A 25 -14.29 39.22 17.43
N LEU A 26 -14.74 38.88 18.62
CA LEU A 26 -14.94 39.83 19.72
C LEU A 26 -13.62 39.99 20.49
N TYR A 27 -13.32 41.20 20.96
CA TYR A 27 -12.14 41.47 21.79
C TYR A 27 -12.61 41.78 23.21
N GLN A 28 -12.46 40.82 24.12
CA GLN A 28 -13.05 40.88 25.46
C GLN A 28 -12.06 40.42 26.53
N ALA A 29 -12.31 40.82 27.77
CA ALA A 29 -11.56 40.30 28.92
C ALA A 29 -11.77 38.78 29.08
N VAL A 30 -10.80 38.12 29.71
CA VAL A 30 -10.91 36.69 30.05
C VAL A 30 -12.14 36.47 30.94
N PRO A 31 -12.99 35.45 30.67
CA PRO A 31 -14.16 35.18 31.51
C PRO A 31 -13.79 34.89 32.97
N ALA A 32 -14.60 35.39 33.91
CA ALA A 32 -14.30 35.30 35.35
C ALA A 32 -14.21 33.87 35.92
N TRP A 33 -14.79 32.88 35.23
CA TRP A 33 -14.77 31.47 35.64
C TRP A 33 -13.45 30.74 35.29
N VAL A 34 -12.62 31.35 34.45
CA VAL A 34 -11.32 30.81 34.01
C VAL A 34 -10.31 30.96 35.14
N LYS A 35 -9.62 29.88 35.50
CA LYS A 35 -8.46 29.96 36.40
C LYS A 35 -7.25 30.40 35.57
N PRO A 36 -6.50 31.47 35.89
CA PRO A 36 -5.35 31.86 35.08
C PRO A 36 -4.25 30.79 35.10
N ALA A 37 -3.54 30.62 33.99
CA ALA A 37 -2.28 29.88 33.93
C ALA A 37 -1.15 30.70 34.60
N PRO A 38 -0.08 30.05 35.09
CA PRO A 38 1.06 30.76 35.67
C PRO A 38 1.71 31.74 34.68
N ALA A 39 2.45 32.71 35.21
CA ALA A 39 3.26 33.60 34.39
C ALA A 39 4.41 32.82 33.72
N ILE A 40 4.78 33.23 32.50
CA ILE A 40 5.94 32.67 31.80
C ILE A 40 7.19 33.25 32.46
N ASP A 41 8.02 32.37 33.01
CA ASP A 41 9.36 32.67 33.51
C ASP A 41 10.34 32.74 32.32
N PRO A 42 10.89 33.93 31.98
CA PRO A 42 11.79 34.09 30.83
C PRO A 42 13.03 33.19 30.91
N ALA A 43 13.61 33.02 32.10
CA ALA A 43 14.82 32.21 32.27
C ALA A 43 14.55 30.73 31.96
N LYS A 44 13.37 30.23 32.33
CA LYS A 44 12.94 28.86 32.01
C LYS A 44 12.50 28.71 30.55
N ALA A 45 11.97 29.77 29.94
CA ALA A 45 11.55 29.76 28.54
C ALA A 45 12.73 29.67 27.55
N GLU A 46 13.89 30.23 27.94
CA GLU A 46 15.10 30.29 27.13
C GLU A 46 16.04 29.09 27.33
N ALA A 47 15.78 28.24 28.34
CA ALA A 47 16.62 27.08 28.61
C ALA A 47 16.70 26.13 27.38
N PRO A 48 17.86 25.48 27.14
CA PRO A 48 18.05 24.60 25.99
C PRO A 48 17.05 23.44 25.94
N ASP A 49 16.68 22.91 27.10
CA ASP A 49 15.78 21.78 27.31
C ASP A 49 14.32 22.18 27.56
N ALA A 50 13.99 23.47 27.48
CA ALA A 50 12.62 23.93 27.75
C ALA A 50 11.61 23.33 26.76
N PRO A 51 10.41 22.94 27.22
CA PRO A 51 9.43 22.26 26.38
C PRO A 51 8.94 23.16 25.24
N PRO A 52 8.55 22.58 24.08
CA PRO A 52 8.01 23.36 22.97
C PRO A 52 6.74 24.13 23.34
N PHE A 53 5.93 23.57 24.25
CA PHE A 53 4.81 24.23 24.91
C PHE A 53 5.21 24.64 26.33
N LEU A 54 5.24 25.95 26.60
CA LEU A 54 5.41 26.45 27.96
C LEU A 54 4.09 26.44 28.72
N ILE A 55 2.99 26.76 28.03
CA ILE A 55 1.63 26.74 28.58
C ILE A 55 0.72 26.08 27.54
N PHE A 56 -0.10 25.15 28.02
CA PHE A 56 -1.30 24.72 27.33
C PHE A 56 -2.40 24.51 28.36
N ASP A 57 -3.35 25.44 28.39
CA ASP A 57 -4.46 25.44 29.34
C ASP A 57 -5.77 25.45 28.56
N SER A 58 -6.50 24.35 28.64
CA SER A 58 -7.81 24.16 28.02
C SER A 58 -8.85 24.07 29.14
N GLN A 59 -9.77 25.02 29.19
CA GLN A 59 -10.82 25.04 30.20
C GLN A 59 -12.18 25.17 29.56
N GLN A 60 -13.16 24.43 30.06
CA GLN A 60 -14.52 24.45 29.56
C GLN A 60 -15.53 24.71 30.67
N ARG A 61 -16.61 25.40 30.30
CA ARG A 61 -17.80 25.55 31.14
C ARG A 61 -19.01 25.05 30.38
N ILE A 62 -19.74 24.12 30.98
CA ILE A 62 -21.03 23.65 30.48
C ILE A 62 -22.12 24.33 31.29
N GLU A 63 -22.98 25.10 30.62
CA GLU A 63 -24.08 25.85 31.24
C GLU A 63 -25.33 25.74 30.37
N GLY A 64 -26.29 24.93 30.83
CA GLY A 64 -27.42 24.54 29.98
C GLY A 64 -26.94 23.77 28.75
N ASP A 65 -27.29 24.27 27.57
CA ASP A 65 -26.85 23.77 26.26
C ASP A 65 -25.61 24.48 25.69
N HIS A 66 -25.06 25.44 26.43
CA HIS A 66 -23.88 26.18 26.00
C HIS A 66 -22.60 25.52 26.51
N VAL A 67 -21.66 25.32 25.60
CA VAL A 67 -20.30 24.87 25.89
C VAL A 67 -19.35 26.02 25.59
N TRP A 68 -18.82 26.61 26.66
CA TRP A 68 -17.72 27.57 26.57
C TRP A 68 -16.40 26.82 26.59
N GLN A 69 -15.49 27.21 25.72
CA GLN A 69 -14.11 26.74 25.67
C GLN A 69 -13.19 27.93 25.78
N TYR A 70 -12.23 27.88 26.69
CA TYR A 70 -11.11 28.80 26.81
C TYR A 70 -9.82 28.04 26.50
N VAL A 71 -8.94 28.64 25.70
CA VAL A 71 -7.60 28.11 25.42
C VAL A 71 -6.57 29.19 25.70
N ASP A 72 -5.52 28.87 26.45
CA ASP A 72 -4.28 29.66 26.58
C ASP A 72 -3.10 28.79 26.19
N SER A 73 -2.36 29.21 25.16
CA SER A 73 -1.22 28.49 24.61
C SER A 73 -0.02 29.42 24.53
N ALA A 74 1.11 29.02 25.11
CA ALA A 74 2.40 29.66 24.94
C ALA A 74 3.40 28.68 24.31
N ARG A 75 3.84 28.97 23.09
CA ARG A 75 4.71 28.09 22.28
C ARG A 75 6.05 28.76 21.99
N ARG A 76 7.15 28.03 22.16
CA ARG A 76 8.50 28.49 21.82
C ARG A 76 8.71 28.43 20.31
N VAL A 77 9.38 29.42 19.75
CA VAL A 77 9.84 29.41 18.36
C VAL A 77 11.31 29.02 18.35
N SER A 78 11.62 27.72 18.43
CA SER A 78 13.01 27.25 18.62
C SER A 78 13.77 27.00 17.31
N THR A 79 13.07 26.91 16.18
CA THR A 79 13.67 26.65 14.87
C THR A 79 13.10 27.59 13.81
N GLN A 80 13.81 27.75 12.70
CA GLN A 80 13.31 28.50 11.55
C GLN A 80 12.01 27.90 10.99
N GLN A 81 11.89 26.56 10.96
CA GLN A 81 10.66 25.89 10.54
C GLN A 81 9.47 26.24 11.45
N MET A 82 9.67 26.32 12.77
CA MET A 82 8.61 26.76 13.69
C MET A 82 8.26 28.23 13.50
N LEU A 83 9.25 29.08 13.21
CA LEU A 83 9.00 30.49 12.88
C LEU A 83 8.09 30.62 11.66
N GLU A 84 8.36 29.86 10.60
CA GLU A 84 7.55 29.83 9.39
C GLU A 84 6.13 29.31 9.68
N GLN A 85 5.99 28.26 10.49
CA GLN A 85 4.68 27.69 10.87
C GLN A 85 3.85 28.59 11.80
N MET A 86 4.51 29.41 12.64
CA MET A 86 3.86 30.22 13.67
C MET A 86 3.75 31.71 13.29
N GLY A 87 4.30 32.11 12.15
CA GLY A 87 4.24 33.49 11.65
C GLY A 87 2.82 33.99 11.31
N THR A 88 1.83 33.11 11.29
CA THR A 88 0.41 33.47 11.15
C THR A 88 -0.44 32.68 12.14
N LEU A 89 -1.21 33.39 12.96
CA LEU A 89 -2.25 32.81 13.81
C LEU A 89 -3.49 32.51 12.97
N ALA A 90 -4.10 31.35 13.19
CA ALA A 90 -5.36 30.95 12.55
C ALA A 90 -6.28 30.28 13.59
N LEU A 91 -7.49 30.82 13.75
CA LEU A 91 -8.48 30.37 14.73
C LEU A 91 -9.81 30.06 14.04
N PRO A 92 -10.16 28.76 13.87
CA PRO A 92 -11.44 28.38 13.30
C PRO A 92 -12.59 28.49 14.32
N TRP A 93 -13.77 28.93 13.89
CA TRP A 93 -15.01 28.87 14.68
C TRP A 93 -16.26 28.79 13.79
N GLN A 94 -17.39 28.36 14.38
CA GLN A 94 -18.69 28.25 13.72
C GLN A 94 -19.59 29.41 14.16
N PRO A 95 -19.77 30.46 13.34
CA PRO A 95 -20.50 31.67 13.72
C PRO A 95 -22.00 31.44 13.91
N ASP A 96 -22.58 30.38 13.34
CA ASP A 96 -23.98 30.01 13.52
C ASP A 96 -24.25 29.35 14.88
N LYS A 97 -23.20 28.92 15.59
CA LYS A 97 -23.29 28.26 16.90
C LYS A 97 -22.85 29.13 18.07
N GLY A 98 -22.03 30.15 17.81
CA GLY A 98 -21.60 31.12 18.81
C GLY A 98 -20.35 31.88 18.42
N ASP A 99 -19.79 32.61 19.38
CA ASP A 99 -18.77 33.62 19.13
C ASP A 99 -17.33 33.12 19.32
N LEU A 100 -16.40 33.74 18.61
CA LEU A 100 -14.97 33.72 18.91
C LEU A 100 -14.57 34.99 19.67
N MET A 101 -13.95 34.83 20.83
CA MET A 101 -13.53 35.92 21.70
C MET A 101 -12.01 35.88 21.89
N ILE A 102 -11.31 36.91 21.42
CA ILE A 102 -9.87 37.07 21.59
C ILE A 102 -9.60 37.82 22.88
N HIS A 103 -8.75 37.23 23.73
CA HIS A 103 -8.35 37.84 25.00
C HIS A 103 -6.91 38.35 24.99
N ARG A 104 -6.02 37.66 24.27
CA ARG A 104 -4.59 37.98 24.22
C ARG A 104 -3.92 37.42 22.98
N ALA A 105 -3.04 38.21 22.37
CA ALA A 105 -1.99 37.74 21.47
C ALA A 105 -0.72 38.54 21.76
N GLU A 106 0.36 37.87 22.18
CA GLU A 106 1.60 38.55 22.56
C GLU A 106 2.85 37.76 22.16
N ILE A 107 3.93 38.49 21.85
CA ILE A 107 5.27 37.95 21.74
C ILE A 107 5.99 38.20 23.07
N VAL A 108 6.58 37.14 23.60
CA VAL A 108 7.40 37.14 24.80
C VAL A 108 8.85 36.95 24.37
N ARG A 109 9.68 37.98 24.62
CA ARG A 109 11.10 38.00 24.25
C ARG A 109 11.93 38.39 25.47
N GLY A 110 12.52 37.40 26.15
CA GLY A 110 13.10 37.60 27.47
C GLY A 110 12.11 38.27 28.44
N ALA A 111 12.51 39.39 29.03
CA ALA A 111 11.65 40.20 29.90
C ALA A 111 10.61 41.05 29.15
N GLU A 112 10.78 41.27 27.84
CA GLU A 112 9.88 42.07 27.02
C GLU A 112 8.55 41.32 26.76
N ARG A 113 7.46 42.09 26.73
CA ARG A 113 6.11 41.62 26.39
C ARG A 113 5.53 42.55 25.32
N ILE A 114 5.38 42.04 24.10
CA ILE A 114 4.87 42.80 22.96
C ILE A 114 3.41 42.39 22.76
N ASP A 115 2.49 43.26 23.15
CA ASP A 115 1.05 43.06 22.98
C ASP A 115 0.63 43.37 21.54
N LEU A 116 0.46 42.32 20.75
CA LEU A 116 0.15 42.43 19.31
C LEU A 116 -1.19 43.12 19.08
N LEU A 117 -2.14 43.02 20.01
CA LEU A 117 -3.46 43.62 19.88
C LEU A 117 -3.43 45.12 20.13
N LYS A 118 -2.48 45.62 20.94
CA LYS A 118 -2.27 47.07 21.16
C LYS A 118 -1.43 47.72 20.07
N THR A 119 -0.52 46.99 19.43
CA THR A 119 0.31 47.51 18.33
C THR A 119 -0.39 47.52 16.97
N GLY A 120 -1.71 47.29 16.94
CA GLY A 120 -2.53 47.35 15.72
C GLY A 120 -2.88 45.99 15.10
N GLY A 121 -2.38 44.89 15.66
CA GLY A 121 -2.73 43.53 15.22
C GLY A 121 -4.23 43.28 15.35
N ARG A 122 -4.86 42.92 14.24
CA ARG A 122 -6.27 42.55 14.17
C ARG A 122 -6.42 41.27 13.38
N PHE A 123 -7.30 40.41 13.85
CA PHE A 123 -7.69 39.23 13.10
C PHE A 123 -8.58 39.64 11.92
N THR A 124 -8.18 39.22 10.72
CA THR A 124 -9.01 39.26 9.52
C THR A 124 -9.79 37.97 9.42
N VAL A 125 -11.09 38.07 9.14
CA VAL A 125 -11.94 36.90 8.97
C VAL A 125 -11.89 36.45 7.51
N LEU A 126 -11.49 35.21 7.32
CA LEU A 126 -11.52 34.55 6.03
C LEU A 126 -12.58 33.45 6.07
N ARG A 127 -13.49 33.47 5.10
CA ARG A 127 -14.31 32.30 4.82
C ARG A 127 -13.49 31.35 3.96
N ARG A 128 -12.93 30.33 4.61
CA ARG A 128 -12.12 29.32 3.95
C ARG A 128 -12.81 27.97 4.15
N GLU A 129 -13.62 27.59 3.16
CA GLU A 129 -14.21 26.25 3.08
C GLU A 129 -13.10 25.25 2.73
N GLN A 130 -12.37 24.78 3.74
CA GLN A 130 -11.20 23.91 3.54
C GLN A 130 -11.56 22.58 2.86
N GLY A 131 -12.82 22.15 2.99
CA GLY A 131 -13.34 20.92 2.40
C GLY A 131 -14.05 21.10 1.06
N LEU A 132 -14.00 22.26 0.40
CA LEU A 132 -14.79 22.50 -0.82
C LEU A 132 -14.40 21.56 -1.98
N GLU A 133 -13.11 21.33 -2.17
CA GLU A 133 -12.57 20.36 -3.14
C GLU A 133 -13.00 18.91 -2.81
N GLN A 134 -13.29 18.65 -1.53
CA GLN A 134 -13.83 17.37 -1.03
C GLN A 134 -15.35 17.38 -0.95
N ARG A 135 -16.03 18.36 -1.57
CA ARG A 135 -17.49 18.51 -1.58
C ARG A 135 -18.07 18.58 -0.15
N SER A 136 -17.46 19.42 0.68
CA SER A 136 -17.90 19.72 2.04
C SER A 136 -18.03 21.22 2.25
N LEU A 137 -19.14 21.63 2.86
CA LEU A 137 -19.42 22.99 3.32
C LEU A 137 -19.72 22.93 4.82
N ASP A 138 -18.79 23.36 5.65
CA ASP A 138 -18.91 23.26 7.11
C ASP A 138 -19.31 24.60 7.77
N GLY A 139 -19.17 25.71 7.04
CA GLY A 139 -19.49 27.06 7.53
C GLY A 139 -18.51 27.58 8.57
N VAL A 140 -17.34 26.95 8.70
CA VAL A 140 -16.30 27.39 9.61
C VAL A 140 -15.65 28.66 9.06
N LEU A 141 -15.67 29.72 9.85
CA LEU A 141 -14.87 30.92 9.58
C LEU A 141 -13.49 30.76 10.24
N THR A 142 -12.46 31.31 9.61
CA THR A 142 -11.10 31.34 10.19
C THR A 142 -10.69 32.77 10.44
N ALA A 143 -10.41 33.11 11.69
CA ALA A 143 -9.82 34.38 12.07
C ALA A 143 -8.30 34.25 11.94
N THR A 144 -7.69 35.05 11.05
CA THR A 144 -6.25 35.01 10.79
C THR A 144 -5.54 36.31 11.15
N MET A 145 -4.35 36.23 11.73
CA MET A 145 -3.52 37.40 12.02
C MET A 145 -2.04 37.08 11.78
N ALA A 146 -1.36 37.88 10.96
CA ALA A 146 0.09 37.79 10.81
C ALA A 146 0.77 38.22 12.12
N VAL A 147 1.81 37.49 12.52
CA VAL A 147 2.58 37.75 13.74
C VAL A 147 3.82 38.56 13.38
N GLU A 148 3.64 39.87 13.23
CA GLU A 148 4.72 40.76 12.83
C GLU A 148 5.84 40.81 13.86
N GLY A 149 7.09 40.70 13.39
CA GLY A 149 8.28 40.80 14.23
C GLY A 149 8.61 39.55 15.07
N LEU A 150 7.95 38.41 14.81
CA LEU A 150 8.29 37.11 15.41
C LEU A 150 9.69 36.64 14.98
N ARG A 151 10.47 36.07 15.91
CA ARG A 151 11.84 35.60 15.68
C ARG A 151 12.08 34.23 16.33
N VAL A 152 13.10 33.51 15.86
CA VAL A 152 13.63 32.35 16.57
C VAL A 152 14.13 32.80 17.95
N GLY A 153 13.74 32.07 19.00
CA GLY A 153 13.97 32.39 20.41
C GLY A 153 12.76 33.02 21.11
N ASP A 154 11.80 33.58 20.36
CA ASP A 154 10.60 34.16 20.95
C ASP A 154 9.63 33.07 21.46
N VAL A 155 8.71 33.48 22.34
CA VAL A 155 7.53 32.70 22.73
C VAL A 155 6.28 33.42 22.24
N LEU A 156 5.44 32.72 21.49
CA LEU A 156 4.14 33.22 21.06
C LEU A 156 3.05 32.74 22.01
N ARG A 157 2.39 33.68 22.71
CA ARG A 157 1.27 33.38 23.59
C ARG A 157 -0.05 33.90 23.03
N LEU A 158 -1.05 33.03 22.99
CA LEU A 158 -2.38 33.30 22.49
C LEU A 158 -3.40 32.76 23.47
N SER A 159 -4.38 33.59 23.84
CA SER A 159 -5.55 33.13 24.58
C SER A 159 -6.85 33.63 23.98
N PHE A 160 -7.82 32.73 23.81
CA PHE A 160 -9.13 33.00 23.24
C PHE A 160 -10.19 32.10 23.88
N SER A 161 -11.45 32.49 23.73
CA SER A 161 -12.59 31.63 24.04
C SER A 161 -13.49 31.43 22.83
N THR A 162 -14.19 30.31 22.79
CA THR A 162 -15.39 30.12 21.97
C THR A 162 -16.56 29.76 22.87
N ASN A 163 -17.76 30.05 22.41
CA ASN A 163 -18.99 29.52 22.98
C ASN A 163 -19.79 28.85 21.87
N GLN A 164 -20.44 27.74 22.17
CA GLN A 164 -21.25 27.01 21.20
C GLN A 164 -22.52 26.47 21.86
N ALA A 165 -23.66 26.67 21.20
CA ALA A 165 -24.90 25.97 21.48
C ALA A 165 -25.50 25.46 20.16
N ASP A 166 -26.02 24.23 20.17
CA ASP A 166 -26.62 23.62 18.98
C ASP A 166 -28.09 23.29 19.28
N ALA A 167 -29.00 24.00 18.62
CA ALA A 167 -30.44 23.87 18.83
C ALA A 167 -30.96 22.45 18.55
N ALA A 168 -30.24 21.64 17.75
CA ALA A 168 -30.60 20.26 17.48
C ALA A 168 -30.48 19.36 18.73
N LEU A 169 -29.66 19.75 19.72
CA LEU A 169 -29.44 18.98 20.95
C LEU A 169 -30.54 19.20 22.02
N LYS A 170 -31.50 20.11 21.77
CA LYS A 170 -32.69 20.33 22.61
C LYS A 170 -32.36 20.58 24.08
N GLY A 171 -31.49 21.57 24.36
CA GLY A 171 -31.14 21.93 25.73
C GLY A 171 -30.03 21.08 26.36
N ARG A 172 -29.40 20.19 25.59
CA ARG A 172 -28.30 19.32 26.04
C ARG A 172 -26.98 19.80 25.48
N ALA A 173 -25.91 19.46 26.19
CA ALA A 173 -24.53 19.77 25.83
C ALA A 173 -23.68 18.49 25.73
N GLN A 174 -22.63 18.58 24.91
CA GLN A 174 -21.62 17.55 24.74
C GLN A 174 -20.27 18.22 24.50
N SER A 175 -19.19 17.56 24.90
CA SER A 175 -17.85 18.09 24.72
C SER A 175 -16.81 16.98 24.59
N TYR A 176 -15.80 17.25 23.75
CA TYR A 176 -14.70 16.36 23.44
C TYR A 176 -13.40 17.17 23.48
N VAL A 177 -12.52 16.87 24.45
CA VAL A 177 -11.25 17.57 24.64
C VAL A 177 -10.10 16.58 24.42
N PRO A 178 -9.34 16.69 23.31
CA PRO A 178 -8.11 15.93 23.12
C PRO A 178 -7.14 16.13 24.28
N LEU A 179 -6.50 15.05 24.71
CA LEU A 179 -5.55 15.08 25.83
C LEU A 179 -4.13 14.87 25.32
N MET A 180 -3.21 15.73 25.76
CA MET A 180 -1.79 15.55 25.46
C MET A 180 -1.20 14.48 26.37
N THR A 181 -0.39 13.61 25.79
CA THR A 181 0.31 12.53 26.49
C THR A 181 1.81 12.63 26.23
N GLN A 182 2.63 12.06 27.11
CA GLN A 182 4.07 11.91 26.87
C GLN A 182 4.32 11.13 25.56
N PRO A 183 5.41 11.39 24.82
CA PRO A 183 6.58 12.18 25.20
C PRO A 183 6.47 13.69 24.91
N LEU A 184 5.29 14.20 24.53
CA LEU A 184 5.12 15.64 24.33
C LEU A 184 5.31 16.38 25.66
N ALA A 185 6.40 17.15 25.79
CA ALA A 185 6.70 17.91 26.97
C ALA A 185 5.93 19.24 27.00
N VAL A 186 5.35 19.56 28.16
CA VAL A 186 4.62 20.81 28.42
C VAL A 186 5.05 21.36 29.77
N GLY A 187 5.36 22.66 29.86
CA GLY A 187 5.78 23.31 31.11
C GLY A 187 4.64 23.37 32.13
N PHE A 188 3.54 24.02 31.76
CA PHE A 188 2.27 23.99 32.47
C PHE A 188 1.17 23.49 31.54
N GLY A 189 0.57 22.35 31.88
CA GLY A 189 -0.51 21.75 31.12
C GLY A 189 -1.75 21.53 31.99
N ARG A 190 -2.92 21.99 31.54
CA ARG A 190 -4.19 21.72 32.23
C ARG A 190 -5.33 21.50 31.25
N SER A 191 -6.15 20.49 31.53
CA SER A 191 -7.49 20.34 30.97
C SER A 191 -8.51 20.42 32.10
N ARG A 192 -9.51 21.29 31.99
CA ARG A 192 -10.53 21.50 33.03
C ARG A 192 -11.91 21.58 32.42
N ILE A 193 -12.89 20.94 33.04
CA ILE A 193 -14.32 21.08 32.71
C ILE A 193 -15.06 21.44 33.99
N LEU A 194 -15.88 22.48 33.98
CA LEU A 194 -16.75 22.88 35.09
C LEU A 194 -18.21 23.01 34.66
N TRP A 195 -19.13 22.85 35.60
CA TRP A 195 -20.57 23.00 35.37
C TRP A 195 -21.33 23.28 36.68
N PRO A 196 -22.54 23.86 36.63
CA PRO A 196 -23.39 24.01 37.81
C PRO A 196 -23.72 22.66 38.46
N ALA A 197 -23.71 22.59 39.80
CA ALA A 197 -23.89 21.33 40.53
C ALA A 197 -25.26 20.66 40.29
N ALA A 198 -26.25 21.44 39.86
CA ALA A 198 -27.59 20.96 39.49
C ALA A 198 -27.65 20.32 38.09
N THR A 199 -26.65 20.54 37.24
CA THR A 199 -26.60 19.99 35.88
C THR A 199 -26.04 18.56 35.91
N PRO A 200 -26.77 17.55 35.40
CA PRO A 200 -26.31 16.17 35.37
C PRO A 200 -25.31 15.95 34.22
N VAL A 201 -24.04 16.28 34.45
CA VAL A 201 -22.95 16.05 33.49
C VAL A 201 -22.24 14.73 33.80
N HIS A 202 -22.12 13.87 32.79
CA HIS A 202 -21.28 12.68 32.79
C HIS A 202 -19.92 13.03 32.19
N VAL A 203 -18.82 12.57 32.80
CA VAL A 203 -17.45 12.83 32.34
C VAL A 203 -16.65 11.52 32.29
N GLN A 204 -15.85 11.35 31.24
CA GLN A 204 -15.03 10.15 31.05
C GLN A 204 -13.69 10.47 30.36
N ASN A 205 -12.61 9.84 30.81
CA ASN A 205 -11.33 9.81 30.11
C ASN A 205 -11.23 8.54 29.26
N LEU A 206 -11.12 8.67 27.94
CA LEU A 206 -11.07 7.53 27.02
C LEU A 206 -9.73 6.80 27.00
N MET A 207 -8.65 7.42 27.52
CA MET A 207 -7.31 6.81 27.50
C MET A 207 -7.24 5.50 28.28
N ASP A 208 -7.69 5.56 29.51
CA ASP A 208 -7.63 4.47 30.49
C ASP A 208 -9.03 4.01 30.92
N GLY A 209 -10.07 4.63 30.36
CA GLY A 209 -11.48 4.38 30.71
C GLY A 209 -11.86 4.92 32.09
N THR A 210 -11.03 5.76 32.72
CA THR A 210 -11.33 6.32 34.04
C THR A 210 -12.49 7.31 33.99
N LYS A 211 -13.27 7.34 35.07
CA LYS A 211 -14.33 8.32 35.31
C LYS A 211 -13.83 9.30 36.36
N PRO A 212 -13.12 10.37 35.97
CA PRO A 212 -12.53 11.29 36.93
C PRO A 212 -13.64 11.86 37.83
N ALA A 213 -13.47 11.73 39.14
CA ALA A 213 -14.47 12.16 40.10
C ALA A 213 -14.56 13.69 40.11
N PRO A 214 -15.73 14.29 39.84
CA PRO A 214 -15.89 15.73 39.92
C PRO A 214 -15.70 16.21 41.36
N VAL A 215 -14.95 17.29 41.53
CA VAL A 215 -14.77 17.97 42.82
C VAL A 215 -15.86 19.03 42.96
N ALA A 216 -16.52 19.06 44.12
CA ALA A 216 -17.52 20.09 44.43
C ALA A 216 -16.84 21.42 44.80
N ARG A 217 -17.35 22.53 44.26
CA ARG A 217 -16.89 23.89 44.56
C ARG A 217 -18.10 24.83 44.63
N GLU A 218 -18.53 25.18 45.83
CA GLU A 218 -19.71 26.03 46.06
C GLU A 218 -20.94 25.51 45.28
N ALA A 219 -21.43 26.26 44.29
CA ALA A 219 -22.56 25.90 43.44
C ALA A 219 -22.17 25.15 42.14
N GLU A 220 -20.90 24.80 41.97
CA GLU A 220 -20.34 24.17 40.77
C GLU A 220 -19.65 22.83 41.07
N ARG A 221 -19.43 22.04 40.01
CA ARG A 221 -18.57 20.86 40.00
C ARG A 221 -17.49 21.05 38.95
N GLU A 222 -16.30 20.49 39.19
CA GLU A 222 -15.21 20.53 38.21
C GLU A 222 -14.41 19.24 38.15
N VAL A 223 -13.89 18.93 36.96
CA VAL A 223 -12.84 17.93 36.72
C VAL A 223 -11.63 18.68 36.20
N THR A 224 -10.45 18.41 36.76
CA THR A 224 -9.17 18.99 36.31
C THR A 224 -8.15 17.89 36.13
N LEU A 225 -7.50 17.85 34.96
CA LEU A 225 -6.38 16.97 34.64
C LEU A 225 -5.12 17.82 34.40
N THR A 226 -4.00 17.40 34.97
CA THR A 226 -2.68 17.96 34.66
C THR A 226 -2.13 17.29 33.40
N LEU A 227 -1.60 18.09 32.48
CA LEU A 227 -1.03 17.63 31.21
C LEU A 227 0.50 17.85 31.17
N PRO A 228 1.26 17.05 30.42
CA PRO A 228 0.79 15.88 29.66
C PRO A 228 0.43 14.72 30.59
N LEU A 229 -0.54 13.91 30.17
CA LEU A 229 -0.78 12.61 30.79
C LEU A 229 0.38 11.65 30.53
N GLU A 230 0.46 10.58 31.31
CA GLU A 230 1.40 9.49 31.04
C GLU A 230 1.21 8.94 29.62
N LYS A 231 2.30 8.41 29.03
CA LYS A 231 2.26 7.78 27.71
C LYS A 231 1.23 6.64 27.73
N ALA A 232 0.43 6.53 26.67
CA ALA A 232 -0.43 5.36 26.47
C ALA A 232 0.41 4.07 26.57
N LYS A 233 -0.18 3.02 27.15
CA LYS A 233 0.45 1.70 27.13
C LYS A 233 0.68 1.28 25.69
N ASP A 234 1.86 0.74 25.40
CA ASP A 234 2.12 0.16 24.08
C ASP A 234 1.15 -1.01 23.85
N LEU A 235 0.44 -1.00 22.72
CA LEU A 235 -0.53 -2.01 22.33
C LEU A 235 -0.06 -2.72 21.06
N PRO A 236 -0.43 -3.99 20.85
CA PRO A 236 -0.13 -4.65 19.59
C PRO A 236 -0.96 -4.01 18.46
N GLY A 237 -0.39 -3.91 17.26
CA GLY A 237 -1.01 -3.21 16.12
C GLY A 237 -2.32 -3.85 15.62
N ASP A 238 -2.50 -5.13 15.93
CA ASP A 238 -3.68 -5.95 15.63
C ASP A 238 -4.70 -5.95 16.78
N ALA A 239 -4.56 -5.08 17.79
CA ALA A 239 -5.56 -4.93 18.85
C ALA A 239 -6.87 -4.34 18.28
N PRO A 240 -8.04 -4.81 18.74
CA PRO A 240 -9.32 -4.18 18.38
C PRO A 240 -9.36 -2.69 18.72
N LEU A 241 -10.16 -1.90 17.98
CA LEU A 241 -10.18 -0.44 18.13
C LEU A 241 -10.60 -0.02 19.55
N ARG A 242 -11.45 -0.80 20.22
CA ARG A 242 -11.82 -0.56 21.64
C ARG A 242 -10.63 -0.54 22.62
N TYR A 243 -9.43 -1.00 22.23
CA TYR A 243 -8.19 -0.86 23.01
C TYR A 243 -7.34 0.33 22.54
N ARG A 244 -7.37 0.64 21.24
CA ARG A 244 -6.57 1.72 20.61
C ARG A 244 -7.35 3.03 20.55
N GLN A 245 -7.87 3.47 21.70
CA GLN A 245 -8.66 4.71 21.80
C GLN A 245 -7.76 5.95 21.74
N PHE A 246 -8.26 7.00 21.10
CA PHE A 246 -7.57 8.29 21.06
C PHE A 246 -7.68 9.01 22.42
N PRO A 247 -6.60 9.63 22.94
CA PRO A 247 -6.65 10.35 24.20
C PRO A 247 -7.65 11.49 24.22
N MET A 248 -8.72 11.35 25.00
CA MET A 248 -9.80 12.34 25.01
C MET A 248 -10.55 12.35 26.34
N LEU A 249 -10.88 13.55 26.81
CA LEU A 249 -11.82 13.79 27.91
C LEU A 249 -13.18 14.14 27.28
N GLU A 250 -14.19 13.34 27.60
CA GLU A 250 -15.55 13.52 27.13
C GLU A 250 -16.43 14.05 28.26
N ALA A 251 -17.37 14.93 27.91
CA ALA A 251 -18.46 15.32 28.80
C ALA A 251 -19.79 15.31 28.03
N SER A 252 -20.86 14.85 28.68
CA SER A 252 -22.20 14.83 28.09
C SER A 252 -23.28 15.06 29.14
N THR A 253 -24.31 15.81 28.80
CA THR A 253 -25.52 15.96 29.62
C THR A 253 -26.63 14.97 29.24
N PHE A 254 -26.41 14.09 28.26
CA PHE A 254 -27.37 13.05 27.90
C PHE A 254 -27.34 11.95 28.95
N ALA A 255 -28.51 11.52 29.42
CA ALA A 255 -28.61 10.52 30.48
C ALA A 255 -28.16 9.12 30.03
N ASP A 256 -28.54 8.73 28.82
CA ASP A 256 -28.30 7.41 28.23
C ASP A 256 -28.45 7.46 26.69
N TRP A 257 -28.23 6.33 26.01
CA TRP A 257 -28.41 6.23 24.56
C TRP A 257 -29.88 6.40 24.15
N ALA A 258 -30.82 6.01 25.00
CA ALA A 258 -32.25 6.22 24.75
C ALA A 258 -32.60 7.72 24.69
N ASP A 259 -31.95 8.55 25.49
CA ASP A 259 -32.08 10.00 25.46
C ASP A 259 -31.51 10.62 24.18
N VAL A 260 -30.36 10.12 23.71
CA VAL A 260 -29.80 10.48 22.38
C VAL A 260 -30.81 10.12 21.28
N SER A 261 -31.31 8.88 21.28
CA SER A 261 -32.30 8.40 20.31
C SER A 261 -33.54 9.30 20.29
N ARG A 262 -34.13 9.60 21.46
CA ARG A 262 -35.33 10.45 21.55
C ARG A 262 -35.10 11.86 21.04
N THR A 263 -33.93 12.42 21.34
CA THR A 263 -33.58 13.79 20.94
C THR A 263 -33.46 13.92 19.43
N MET A 264 -32.88 12.91 18.78
CA MET A 264 -32.59 12.93 17.34
C MET A 264 -33.75 12.40 16.47
N ALA A 265 -34.61 11.51 16.99
CA ALA A 265 -35.68 10.88 16.23
C ALA A 265 -36.63 11.84 15.48
N PRO A 266 -37.07 12.98 16.05
CA PRO A 266 -37.96 13.90 15.35
C PRO A 266 -37.36 14.49 14.07
N LEU A 267 -36.03 14.57 13.96
CA LEU A 267 -35.34 15.08 12.77
C LEU A 267 -35.55 14.18 11.56
N PHE A 268 -35.84 12.89 11.76
CA PHE A 268 -35.98 11.88 10.72
C PHE A 268 -37.43 11.39 10.51
N ALA A 269 -38.41 12.15 11.00
CA ALA A 269 -39.83 11.82 10.80
C ALA A 269 -40.22 11.94 9.32
N ALA A 270 -40.38 10.80 8.63
CA ALA A 270 -40.51 10.77 7.17
C ALA A 270 -41.96 10.73 6.64
N LYS A 271 -42.93 10.45 7.52
CA LYS A 271 -44.31 10.18 7.13
C LYS A 271 -44.94 11.38 6.42
N GLY A 272 -45.45 11.15 5.22
CA GLY A 272 -46.18 12.18 4.45
C GLY A 272 -45.32 13.34 3.93
N LEU A 273 -43.98 13.20 3.91
CA LEU A 273 -43.08 14.26 3.41
C LEU A 273 -43.02 14.38 1.87
N ILE A 274 -43.59 13.42 1.14
CA ILE A 274 -43.70 13.48 -0.33
C ILE A 274 -45.08 14.01 -0.67
N ALA A 275 -45.17 15.20 -1.27
CA ALA A 275 -46.43 15.79 -1.72
C ALA A 275 -47.00 15.05 -2.94
N ASP A 276 -48.33 14.92 -2.99
CA ASP A 276 -49.04 14.36 -4.14
C ASP A 276 -48.84 15.20 -5.40
N GLY A 277 -48.75 14.53 -6.55
CA GLY A 277 -48.48 15.19 -7.84
C GLY A 277 -47.06 15.76 -8.00
N SER A 278 -46.19 15.65 -6.99
CA SER A 278 -44.80 16.11 -7.11
C SER A 278 -43.98 15.24 -8.06
N PRO A 279 -42.89 15.78 -8.66
CA PRO A 279 -41.98 14.99 -9.49
C PRO A 279 -41.37 13.79 -8.73
N LEU A 280 -41.11 13.93 -7.43
CA LEU A 280 -40.65 12.83 -6.59
C LEU A 280 -41.72 11.75 -6.44
N ALA A 281 -42.99 12.11 -6.25
CA ALA A 281 -44.10 11.15 -6.16
C ALA A 281 -44.24 10.30 -7.44
N ALA A 282 -43.96 10.89 -8.62
CA ALA A 282 -43.99 10.17 -9.90
C ALA A 282 -42.91 9.08 -9.98
N GLU A 283 -41.69 9.34 -9.48
CA GLU A 283 -40.61 8.35 -9.41
C GLU A 283 -40.95 7.21 -8.45
N VAL A 284 -41.52 7.52 -7.29
CA VAL A 284 -41.99 6.50 -6.33
C VAL A 284 -43.08 5.63 -6.96
N ALA A 285 -44.02 6.24 -7.68
CA ALA A 285 -45.05 5.50 -8.41
C ALA A 285 -44.46 4.61 -9.53
N ALA A 286 -43.41 5.07 -10.21
CA ALA A 286 -42.70 4.27 -11.21
C ALA A 286 -42.03 3.03 -10.57
N ILE A 287 -41.38 3.17 -9.42
CA ILE A 287 -40.82 2.05 -8.66
C ILE A 287 -41.93 1.06 -8.25
N ALA A 288 -43.04 1.57 -7.71
CA ALA A 288 -44.16 0.74 -7.29
C ALA A 288 -44.81 -0.04 -8.44
N LYS A 289 -44.85 0.55 -9.64
CA LYS A 289 -45.36 -0.06 -10.88
C LYS A 289 -44.41 -1.10 -11.45
N ALA A 290 -43.10 -0.90 -11.32
CA ALA A 290 -42.08 -1.77 -11.91
C ALA A 290 -42.03 -3.16 -11.26
N SER A 291 -42.36 -3.28 -9.97
CA SER A 291 -42.41 -4.57 -9.28
C SER A 291 -43.36 -4.54 -8.09
N ALA A 292 -43.99 -5.68 -7.79
CA ALA A 292 -44.73 -5.91 -6.55
C ALA A 292 -43.85 -6.50 -5.43
N ASP A 293 -42.64 -6.98 -5.75
CA ASP A 293 -41.70 -7.54 -4.78
C ASP A 293 -41.16 -6.42 -3.86
N PRO A 294 -41.38 -6.50 -2.53
CA PRO A 294 -40.84 -5.54 -1.57
C PRO A 294 -39.33 -5.35 -1.70
N LEU A 295 -38.56 -6.40 -1.96
CA LEU A 295 -37.11 -6.33 -2.10
C LEU A 295 -36.69 -5.48 -3.30
N MET A 296 -37.35 -5.68 -4.45
CA MET A 296 -37.10 -4.91 -5.67
C MET A 296 -37.51 -3.45 -5.50
N ARG A 297 -38.61 -3.17 -4.78
CA ARG A 297 -39.02 -1.81 -4.44
C ARG A 297 -38.01 -1.11 -3.54
N THR A 298 -37.53 -1.79 -2.50
CA THR A 298 -36.48 -1.28 -1.62
C THR A 298 -35.19 -0.98 -2.38
N GLN A 299 -34.77 -1.91 -3.26
CA GLN A 299 -33.61 -1.72 -4.13
C GLN A 299 -33.78 -0.50 -5.03
N GLY A 300 -34.92 -0.37 -5.70
CA GLY A 300 -35.22 0.76 -6.58
C GLY A 300 -35.23 2.09 -5.83
N ALA A 301 -35.79 2.13 -4.62
CA ALA A 301 -35.77 3.29 -3.74
C ALA A 301 -34.33 3.70 -3.36
N LEU A 302 -33.52 2.74 -2.91
CA LEU A 302 -32.13 2.99 -2.55
C LEU A 302 -31.33 3.47 -3.77
N GLN A 303 -31.46 2.80 -4.91
CA GLN A 303 -30.78 3.17 -6.15
C GLN A 303 -31.18 4.56 -6.64
N LEU A 304 -32.45 4.95 -6.52
CA LEU A 304 -32.92 6.29 -6.88
C LEU A 304 -32.18 7.36 -6.07
N VAL A 305 -32.10 7.18 -4.75
CA VAL A 305 -31.40 8.12 -3.86
C VAL A 305 -29.90 8.18 -4.17
N GLN A 306 -29.26 7.02 -4.33
CA GLN A 306 -27.83 6.94 -4.59
C GLN A 306 -27.42 7.54 -5.95
N SER A 307 -28.24 7.33 -7.00
CA SER A 307 -27.91 7.72 -8.38
C SER A 307 -28.40 9.11 -8.78
N LYS A 308 -29.47 9.63 -8.17
CA LYS A 308 -30.07 10.93 -8.55
C LYS A 308 -29.72 12.07 -7.60
N ILE A 309 -29.12 11.78 -6.44
CA ILE A 309 -28.71 12.80 -5.47
C ILE A 309 -27.20 12.73 -5.27
N ARG A 310 -26.50 13.81 -5.61
CA ARG A 310 -25.05 13.93 -5.38
C ARG A 310 -24.75 14.12 -3.90
N TYR A 311 -23.71 13.46 -3.39
CA TYR A 311 -23.27 13.72 -2.03
C TYR A 311 -22.58 15.10 -1.92
N LEU A 312 -23.00 15.89 -0.94
CA LEU A 312 -22.36 17.14 -0.51
C LEU A 312 -22.52 17.20 1.02
N ALA A 313 -21.43 17.19 1.77
CA ALA A 313 -21.49 17.33 3.22
C ALA A 313 -21.88 18.77 3.58
N LEU A 314 -22.87 18.93 4.47
CA LEU A 314 -23.43 20.21 4.87
C LEU A 314 -23.43 20.32 6.40
N GLY A 315 -22.59 21.20 6.96
CA GLY A 315 -22.48 21.45 8.40
C GLY A 315 -23.11 22.76 8.88
N MET A 316 -23.40 23.69 7.96
CA MET A 316 -23.87 25.05 8.25
C MET A 316 -25.32 25.11 8.77
N ASN A 317 -25.66 26.13 9.56
CA ASN A 317 -27.01 26.48 10.01
C ASN A 317 -27.72 25.32 10.74
N GLY A 318 -27.00 24.65 11.65
CA GLY A 318 -27.50 23.43 12.33
C GLY A 318 -27.46 22.17 11.44
N GLY A 319 -26.89 22.27 10.23
CA GLY A 319 -26.72 21.19 9.27
C GLY A 319 -25.88 20.02 9.78
N ASN A 320 -25.16 20.15 10.90
CA ASN A 320 -24.48 19.03 11.54
C ASN A 320 -25.44 17.88 11.90
N TYR A 321 -26.68 18.20 12.26
CA TYR A 321 -27.66 17.21 12.75
C TYR A 321 -29.00 17.25 12.00
N VAL A 322 -29.41 18.40 11.50
CA VAL A 322 -30.72 18.56 10.86
C VAL A 322 -30.65 18.16 9.38
N PRO A 323 -31.46 17.19 8.92
CA PRO A 323 -31.50 16.84 7.50
C PRO A 323 -32.19 17.91 6.67
N GLN A 324 -31.74 18.06 5.43
CA GLN A 324 -32.51 18.74 4.40
C GLN A 324 -33.83 18.00 4.12
N THR A 325 -34.90 18.73 3.79
CA THR A 325 -36.20 18.11 3.48
C THR A 325 -36.16 17.33 2.16
N PRO A 326 -36.94 16.24 2.00
CA PRO A 326 -36.99 15.45 0.77
C PRO A 326 -37.27 16.28 -0.50
N ALA A 327 -38.19 17.26 -0.40
CA ALA A 327 -38.51 18.16 -1.51
C ALA A 327 -37.30 19.02 -1.92
N SER A 328 -36.59 19.60 -0.95
CA SER A 328 -35.38 20.39 -1.21
C SER A 328 -34.25 19.53 -1.75
N THR A 329 -33.99 18.36 -1.17
CA THR A 329 -32.96 17.42 -1.66
C THR A 329 -33.24 16.98 -3.10
N TRP A 330 -34.51 16.69 -3.42
CA TRP A 330 -34.91 16.33 -4.77
C TRP A 330 -34.75 17.48 -5.76
N THR A 331 -35.08 18.70 -5.34
CA THR A 331 -34.99 19.90 -6.20
C THR A 331 -33.53 20.30 -6.43
N LEU A 332 -32.72 20.33 -5.37
CA LEU A 332 -31.31 20.73 -5.43
C LEU A 332 -30.38 19.65 -5.99
N ARG A 333 -30.81 18.39 -6.02
CA ARG A 333 -30.05 17.23 -6.53
C ARG A 333 -28.74 16.98 -5.80
N TYR A 334 -28.58 17.50 -4.60
CA TYR A 334 -27.50 17.16 -3.69
C TYR A 334 -27.99 17.09 -2.25
N GLY A 335 -27.25 16.38 -1.40
CA GLY A 335 -27.48 16.29 0.04
C GLY A 335 -26.42 15.42 0.71
N ASP A 336 -26.31 15.53 2.03
CA ASP A 336 -25.41 14.73 2.86
C ASP A 336 -26.07 13.40 3.29
N CYS A 337 -25.44 12.68 4.23
CA CYS A 337 -25.96 11.42 4.75
C CYS A 337 -27.35 11.55 5.38
N LYS A 338 -27.61 12.67 6.05
CA LYS A 338 -28.87 12.93 6.74
C LYS A 338 -30.00 13.23 5.76
N ALA A 339 -29.74 14.12 4.80
CA ALA A 339 -30.66 14.45 3.71
C ALA A 339 -31.05 13.21 2.90
N LYS A 340 -30.04 12.40 2.50
CA LYS A 340 -30.27 11.17 1.74
C LYS A 340 -31.03 10.11 2.54
N THR A 341 -30.76 9.98 3.84
CA THR A 341 -31.49 9.08 4.74
C THR A 341 -32.95 9.49 4.86
N LEU A 342 -33.24 10.77 5.12
CA LEU A 342 -34.62 11.25 5.24
C LEU A 342 -35.39 11.11 3.93
N LEU A 343 -34.75 11.42 2.79
CA LEU A 343 -35.34 11.17 1.47
C LEU A 343 -35.65 9.69 1.24
N LEU A 344 -34.73 8.79 1.58
CA LEU A 344 -34.93 7.34 1.45
C LEU A 344 -36.09 6.86 2.33
N LEU A 345 -36.16 7.27 3.59
CA LEU A 345 -37.26 6.94 4.48
C LEU A 345 -38.61 7.43 3.94
N ALA A 346 -38.68 8.63 3.39
CA ALA A 346 -39.92 9.18 2.83
C ALA A 346 -40.39 8.39 1.60
N ILE A 347 -39.44 7.91 0.78
CA ILE A 347 -39.74 7.03 -0.37
C ILE A 347 -40.24 5.67 0.12
N LEU A 348 -39.57 5.07 1.11
CA LEU A 348 -39.95 3.75 1.67
C LEU A 348 -41.33 3.79 2.34
N ASP A 349 -41.64 4.83 3.12
CA ASP A 349 -42.96 5.07 3.72
C ASP A 349 -44.06 5.04 2.66
N ARG A 350 -43.84 5.75 1.56
CA ARG A 350 -44.81 5.82 0.45
C ARG A 350 -44.91 4.52 -0.37
N LEU A 351 -43.90 3.65 -0.30
CA LEU A 351 -43.92 2.30 -0.86
C LEU A 351 -44.50 1.24 0.10
N GLY A 352 -44.85 1.63 1.33
CA GLY A 352 -45.35 0.72 2.37
C GLY A 352 -44.26 -0.18 2.96
N ILE A 353 -43.01 0.26 2.94
CA ILE A 353 -41.86 -0.46 3.50
C ILE A 353 -41.48 0.19 4.83
N GLU A 354 -41.47 -0.61 5.90
CA GLU A 354 -41.06 -0.16 7.22
C GLU A 354 -39.56 0.15 7.24
N GLY A 355 -39.21 1.38 7.66
CA GLY A 355 -37.83 1.80 7.83
C GLY A 355 -37.67 2.80 8.97
N GLU A 356 -36.51 2.74 9.65
CA GLU A 356 -36.11 3.67 10.70
C GLU A 356 -34.69 4.21 10.42
N ALA A 357 -34.42 5.46 10.80
CA ALA A 357 -33.06 6.01 10.79
C ALA A 357 -32.24 5.37 11.91
N VAL A 358 -30.97 5.09 11.62
CA VAL A 358 -30.01 4.61 12.63
C VAL A 358 -28.71 5.41 12.51
N LEU A 359 -28.18 5.88 13.64
CA LEU A 359 -26.87 6.53 13.69
C LEU A 359 -25.77 5.49 13.76
N VAL A 360 -24.69 5.72 13.03
CA VAL A 360 -23.52 4.84 12.96
C VAL A 360 -22.23 5.64 13.04
N SER A 361 -21.15 4.97 13.41
CA SER A 361 -19.80 5.55 13.38
C SER A 361 -18.96 4.79 12.36
N ALA A 362 -18.62 5.44 11.26
CA ALA A 362 -17.78 4.91 10.19
C ALA A 362 -16.36 4.63 10.69
N GLN A 363 -15.88 5.40 11.67
CA GLN A 363 -14.53 5.26 12.24
C GLN A 363 -14.51 4.61 13.63
N GLY A 364 -15.64 4.61 14.34
CA GLY A 364 -15.71 4.17 15.74
C GLY A 364 -15.72 2.65 15.93
N GLY A 365 -16.08 1.88 14.90
CA GLY A 365 -16.07 0.42 14.92
C GLY A 365 -16.66 -0.19 16.20
N ASP A 366 -15.90 -1.07 16.85
CA ASP A 366 -16.30 -1.75 18.08
C ASP A 366 -16.09 -0.92 19.36
N SER A 367 -15.61 0.32 19.24
CA SER A 367 -15.33 1.17 20.41
C SER A 367 -16.52 1.99 20.89
N LEU A 368 -17.57 2.14 20.06
CA LEU A 368 -18.73 2.95 20.35
C LEU A 368 -19.39 2.67 21.73
N PRO A 369 -19.53 1.40 22.19
CA PRO A 369 -20.09 1.12 23.52
C PRO A 369 -19.26 1.66 24.70
N LYS A 370 -18.00 2.04 24.49
CA LYS A 370 -17.12 2.64 25.52
C LYS A 370 -17.23 4.16 25.59
N ARG A 371 -17.94 4.80 24.67
CA ARG A 371 -18.10 6.27 24.59
C ARG A 371 -19.25 6.73 25.49
N LEU A 372 -19.24 8.00 25.89
CA LEU A 372 -20.40 8.60 26.53
C LEU A 372 -21.58 8.73 25.54
N PRO A 373 -22.84 8.59 26.00
CA PRO A 373 -24.01 8.87 25.18
C PRO A 373 -23.97 10.31 24.69
N ALA A 374 -23.86 10.50 23.38
CA ALA A 374 -23.87 11.82 22.75
C ALA A 374 -24.04 11.69 21.22
N PRO A 375 -24.78 12.59 20.54
CA PRO A 375 -24.90 12.54 19.08
C PRO A 375 -23.55 12.72 18.35
N GLY A 376 -22.62 13.48 18.91
CA GLY A 376 -21.33 13.81 18.29
C GLY A 376 -20.34 12.67 18.18
N VAL A 377 -20.63 11.48 18.75
CA VAL A 377 -19.80 10.28 18.55
C VAL A 377 -20.17 9.51 17.27
N PHE A 378 -21.25 9.90 16.60
CA PHE A 378 -21.67 9.39 15.30
C PHE A 378 -21.28 10.36 14.19
N ASP A 379 -20.70 9.83 13.11
CA ASP A 379 -20.28 10.60 11.94
C ASP A 379 -21.18 10.32 10.71
N HIS A 380 -22.12 9.39 10.83
CA HIS A 380 -22.95 8.93 9.71
C HIS A 380 -24.33 8.42 10.14
N VAL A 381 -25.26 8.36 9.19
CA VAL A 381 -26.63 7.87 9.41
C VAL A 381 -27.11 7.09 8.19
N ILE A 382 -27.80 5.98 8.43
CA ILE A 382 -28.34 5.08 7.41
C ILE A 382 -29.78 4.66 7.75
N VAL A 383 -30.41 3.86 6.88
CA VAL A 383 -31.74 3.30 7.12
C VAL A 383 -31.66 1.83 7.50
N ARG A 384 -32.35 1.45 8.58
CA ARG A 384 -32.69 0.05 8.86
C ARG A 384 -34.09 -0.21 8.35
N ALA A 385 -34.26 -1.17 7.43
CA ALA A 385 -35.56 -1.50 6.85
C ALA A 385 -35.96 -2.95 7.13
N THR A 386 -37.25 -3.20 7.33
CA THR A 386 -37.82 -4.55 7.43
C THR A 386 -38.49 -4.91 6.11
N VAL A 387 -37.92 -5.88 5.39
CA VAL A 387 -38.34 -6.27 4.04
C VAL A 387 -38.52 -7.77 3.97
N ALA A 388 -39.75 -8.23 3.72
CA ALA A 388 -40.09 -9.66 3.66
C ALA A 388 -39.58 -10.47 4.89
N GLY A 389 -39.67 -9.89 6.08
CA GLY A 389 -39.21 -10.51 7.33
C GLY A 389 -37.69 -10.45 7.58
N ARG A 390 -36.92 -9.81 6.69
CA ARG A 390 -35.47 -9.60 6.83
C ARG A 390 -35.15 -8.16 7.19
N THR A 391 -34.12 -7.96 8.00
CA THR A 391 -33.57 -6.62 8.27
C THR A 391 -32.51 -6.29 7.22
N LEU A 392 -32.64 -5.14 6.56
CA LEU A 392 -31.65 -4.60 5.63
C LEU A 392 -31.04 -3.31 6.19
N TRP A 393 -29.77 -3.07 5.86
CA TRP A 393 -29.00 -1.88 6.27
C TRP A 393 -28.65 -1.05 5.03
N LEU A 394 -29.43 -0.01 4.78
CA LEU A 394 -29.45 0.71 3.51
C LEU A 394 -28.73 2.05 3.65
N ASP A 395 -27.59 2.20 2.97
CA ASP A 395 -26.82 3.44 2.95
C ASP A 395 -27.10 4.26 1.67
N GLY A 396 -27.85 5.35 1.80
CA GLY A 396 -28.16 6.25 0.69
C GLY A 396 -26.96 7.03 0.14
N THR A 397 -25.83 7.05 0.85
CA THR A 397 -24.59 7.71 0.41
C THR A 397 -23.70 6.80 -0.42
N GLY A 398 -23.94 5.49 -0.37
CA GLY A 398 -23.31 4.53 -1.26
C GLY A 398 -23.75 4.72 -2.71
N THR A 399 -23.40 3.75 -3.54
CA THR A 399 -23.61 3.81 -4.98
C THR A 399 -24.12 2.47 -5.51
N GLY A 400 -24.90 2.54 -6.58
CA GLY A 400 -25.18 1.38 -7.41
C GLY A 400 -25.85 0.20 -6.68
N ALA A 401 -26.81 0.43 -5.78
CA ALA A 401 -27.57 -0.64 -5.13
C ALA A 401 -28.14 -1.66 -6.15
N ARG A 402 -27.97 -2.95 -5.86
CA ARG A 402 -28.50 -4.08 -6.63
C ARG A 402 -29.19 -5.07 -5.71
N ALA A 403 -30.21 -5.75 -6.21
CA ALA A 403 -31.01 -6.65 -5.39
C ALA A 403 -30.17 -7.80 -4.79
N ALA A 404 -29.11 -8.20 -5.49
CA ALA A 404 -28.16 -9.21 -5.04
C ALA A 404 -27.26 -8.76 -3.87
N ASP A 405 -27.09 -7.44 -3.65
CA ASP A 405 -26.13 -6.89 -2.69
C ASP A 405 -26.80 -6.17 -1.51
N ILE A 406 -28.05 -5.73 -1.62
CA ILE A 406 -28.71 -4.92 -0.57
C ILE A 406 -28.94 -5.67 0.77
N GLY A 407 -28.65 -6.97 0.79
CA GLY A 407 -28.60 -7.78 2.01
C GLY A 407 -27.24 -7.73 2.73
N ASP A 408 -26.19 -7.23 2.10
CA ASP A 408 -24.85 -7.12 2.70
C ASP A 408 -24.85 -6.11 3.85
N THR A 409 -24.06 -6.39 4.87
CA THR A 409 -24.00 -5.61 6.11
C THR A 409 -22.78 -4.69 6.13
N PRO A 410 -22.94 -3.36 6.27
CA PRO A 410 -21.83 -2.44 6.38
C PRO A 410 -20.97 -2.69 7.64
N GLY A 411 -19.69 -2.30 7.61
CA GLY A 411 -18.72 -2.59 8.67
C GLY A 411 -18.83 -1.78 9.98
N PHE A 412 -19.97 -1.17 10.29
CA PHE A 412 -20.11 -0.22 11.41
C PHE A 412 -20.09 -0.84 12.82
N ARG A 413 -20.29 -2.17 12.94
CA ARG A 413 -20.32 -2.97 14.19
C ARG A 413 -21.48 -2.66 15.16
N HIS A 414 -21.83 -1.40 15.38
CA HIS A 414 -22.92 -0.98 16.25
C HIS A 414 -23.72 0.14 15.60
N VAL A 415 -25.01 0.21 15.92
CA VAL A 415 -25.90 1.29 15.48
C VAL A 415 -26.75 1.77 16.65
N LEU A 416 -27.25 3.01 16.56
CA LEU A 416 -28.28 3.54 17.45
C LEU A 416 -29.56 3.81 16.67
N PRO A 417 -30.62 3.00 16.85
CA PRO A 417 -31.93 3.28 16.26
C PRO A 417 -32.51 4.59 16.80
N LEU A 418 -33.10 5.39 15.91
CA LEU A 418 -33.72 6.66 16.29
C LEU A 418 -35.23 6.51 16.48
N ARG A 419 -35.64 6.44 17.75
CA ARG A 419 -37.05 6.22 18.16
C ARG A 419 -37.51 7.27 19.15
N VAL A 420 -38.78 7.68 19.01
CA VAL A 420 -39.45 8.63 19.94
C VAL A 420 -39.58 8.06 21.36
N ALA A 421 -39.65 6.74 21.52
CA ALA A 421 -39.58 6.09 22.84
C ALA A 421 -38.17 6.06 23.43
N GLY A 422 -37.15 6.20 22.57
CA GLY A 422 -35.75 5.91 22.89
C GLY A 422 -35.35 4.49 22.50
N ALA A 423 -34.06 4.29 22.26
CA ALA A 423 -33.46 3.00 21.97
C ALA A 423 -32.03 2.97 22.52
N ASP A 424 -31.54 1.78 22.87
CA ASP A 424 -30.14 1.57 23.18
C ASP A 424 -29.32 1.24 21.93
N LEU A 425 -27.99 1.30 22.06
CA LEU A 425 -27.07 0.75 21.06
C LEU A 425 -27.38 -0.72 20.81
N MET A 426 -27.36 -1.11 19.54
CA MET A 426 -27.50 -2.50 19.12
C MET A 426 -26.31 -2.92 18.27
N PRO A 427 -25.83 -4.18 18.41
CA PRO A 427 -24.82 -4.72 17.52
C PRO A 427 -25.39 -4.90 16.11
N LEU A 428 -24.58 -4.61 15.12
CA LEU A 428 -24.85 -4.88 13.71
C LEU A 428 -24.23 -6.23 13.35
N PRO A 429 -25.05 -7.26 13.04
CA PRO A 429 -24.53 -8.58 12.70
C PRO A 429 -23.78 -8.50 11.37
N ILE A 430 -22.55 -9.00 11.31
CA ILE A 430 -21.75 -9.06 10.09
C ILE A 430 -21.73 -10.50 9.59
N HIS A 431 -21.99 -10.69 8.30
CA HIS A 431 -21.88 -11.96 7.61
C HIS A 431 -21.05 -11.82 6.34
N ALA A 432 -20.74 -12.96 5.70
CA ALA A 432 -20.10 -12.96 4.39
C ALA A 432 -21.02 -12.29 3.36
N ASP A 433 -20.40 -11.54 2.45
CA ASP A 433 -21.12 -10.88 1.35
C ASP A 433 -21.78 -11.92 0.43
N ALA A 434 -22.96 -11.59 -0.10
CA ALA A 434 -23.65 -12.45 -1.05
C ALA A 434 -22.82 -12.70 -2.32
N ARG A 435 -22.10 -11.68 -2.79
CA ARG A 435 -21.20 -11.74 -3.95
C ARG A 435 -19.82 -11.19 -3.57
N PRO A 436 -18.72 -11.72 -4.15
CA PRO A 436 -17.40 -11.20 -3.87
C PRO A 436 -17.27 -9.73 -4.29
N MET A 437 -16.56 -8.93 -3.49
CA MET A 437 -16.23 -7.56 -3.83
C MET A 437 -15.28 -7.47 -5.02
N MET A 438 -14.36 -8.44 -5.10
CA MET A 438 -13.41 -8.57 -6.18
C MET A 438 -13.22 -10.04 -6.56
N THR A 439 -13.15 -10.32 -7.86
CA THR A 439 -12.67 -11.59 -8.41
C THR A 439 -11.43 -11.33 -9.24
N VAL A 440 -10.33 -12.00 -8.90
CA VAL A 440 -9.05 -11.98 -9.61
C VAL A 440 -8.89 -13.33 -10.29
N ALA A 441 -9.19 -13.40 -11.58
CA ALA A 441 -9.01 -14.60 -12.38
C ALA A 441 -7.76 -14.46 -13.25
N VAL A 442 -6.81 -15.38 -13.14
CA VAL A 442 -5.56 -15.37 -13.89
C VAL A 442 -5.32 -16.70 -14.56
N GLU A 443 -5.12 -16.64 -15.86
CA GLU A 443 -4.71 -17.75 -16.70
C GLU A 443 -3.23 -17.58 -17.05
N TYR A 444 -2.41 -18.54 -16.65
CA TYR A 444 -1.02 -18.68 -17.06
C TYR A 444 -0.92 -19.77 -18.12
N ASP A 445 -0.14 -19.50 -19.17
CA ASP A 445 0.12 -20.43 -20.26
C ASP A 445 1.63 -20.65 -20.40
N ASP A 446 2.07 -21.79 -19.87
CA ASP A 446 3.43 -22.32 -19.96
C ASP A 446 3.50 -23.49 -20.94
N SER A 447 2.53 -23.63 -21.86
CA SER A 447 2.50 -24.74 -22.83
C SER A 447 3.72 -24.78 -23.75
N ALA A 448 4.39 -23.64 -23.96
CA ALA A 448 5.66 -23.55 -24.68
C ALA A 448 6.83 -24.18 -23.92
N GLY A 449 6.73 -24.33 -22.60
CA GLY A 449 7.71 -25.00 -21.75
C GLY A 449 8.17 -24.19 -20.54
N ILE A 450 8.47 -24.90 -19.45
CA ILE A 450 9.10 -24.35 -18.25
C ILE A 450 10.44 -23.71 -18.59
N GLY A 451 10.69 -22.52 -18.04
CA GLY A 451 11.93 -21.76 -18.26
C GLY A 451 11.88 -20.81 -19.45
N LEU A 452 10.79 -20.82 -20.22
CA LEU A 452 10.45 -19.76 -21.16
C LEU A 452 9.53 -18.74 -20.47
N PRO A 453 9.42 -17.51 -20.99
CA PRO A 453 8.45 -16.53 -20.49
C PRO A 453 7.02 -17.08 -20.44
N THR A 454 6.31 -16.77 -19.37
CA THR A 454 4.91 -17.17 -19.16
C THR A 454 3.98 -16.17 -19.84
N LEU A 455 3.13 -16.65 -20.75
CA LEU A 455 2.02 -15.84 -21.26
C LEU A 455 0.90 -15.84 -20.21
N TYR A 456 0.22 -14.70 -20.06
CA TYR A 456 -0.89 -14.62 -19.11
C TYR A 456 -2.07 -13.81 -19.62
N LYS A 457 -3.25 -14.13 -19.09
CA LYS A 457 -4.46 -13.32 -19.16
C LYS A 457 -5.04 -13.18 -17.77
N ALA A 458 -5.26 -11.94 -17.34
CA ALA A 458 -5.89 -11.63 -16.07
C ALA A 458 -7.22 -10.91 -16.30
N ARG A 459 -8.21 -11.22 -15.48
CA ARG A 459 -9.52 -10.57 -15.40
C ARG A 459 -9.77 -10.17 -13.95
N PHE A 460 -9.88 -8.87 -13.72
CA PHE A 460 -10.23 -8.28 -12.44
C PHE A 460 -11.68 -7.80 -12.52
N ALA A 461 -12.59 -8.45 -11.81
CA ALA A 461 -13.99 -8.06 -11.73
C ALA A 461 -14.26 -7.45 -10.36
N MET A 462 -14.68 -6.19 -10.31
CA MET A 462 -14.89 -5.41 -9.09
C MET A 462 -16.34 -4.94 -9.00
N ARG A 463 -16.88 -4.80 -7.79
CA ARG A 463 -18.20 -4.19 -7.50
C ARG A 463 -18.07 -3.02 -6.53
N GLY A 464 -19.17 -2.27 -6.36
CA GLY A 464 -19.25 -1.18 -5.38
C GLY A 464 -18.26 -0.05 -5.66
N ALA A 465 -17.70 0.54 -4.60
CA ALA A 465 -16.79 1.69 -4.71
C ALA A 465 -15.58 1.45 -5.64
N TRP A 466 -15.05 0.23 -5.68
CA TRP A 466 -13.96 -0.14 -6.58
C TRP A 466 -14.39 -0.09 -8.05
N ALA A 467 -15.58 -0.59 -8.36
CA ALA A 467 -16.13 -0.53 -9.71
C ALA A 467 -16.36 0.91 -10.17
N ASP A 468 -16.88 1.75 -9.28
CA ASP A 468 -17.14 3.15 -9.59
C ASP A 468 -15.85 3.95 -9.78
N GLN A 469 -14.82 3.69 -8.97
CA GLN A 469 -13.50 4.30 -9.13
C GLN A 469 -12.87 3.94 -10.48
N VAL A 470 -12.93 2.67 -10.86
CA VAL A 470 -12.42 2.22 -12.17
C VAL A 470 -13.22 2.84 -13.30
N ASN A 471 -14.56 2.81 -13.24
CA ASN A 471 -15.42 3.34 -14.28
C ASN A 471 -15.22 4.87 -14.46
N ALA A 472 -15.15 5.62 -13.35
CA ALA A 472 -14.90 7.06 -13.37
C ALA A 472 -13.50 7.39 -13.92
N GLY A 473 -12.47 6.67 -13.49
CA GLY A 473 -11.11 6.85 -14.00
C GLY A 473 -11.02 6.55 -15.50
N VAL A 474 -11.61 5.45 -15.96
CA VAL A 474 -11.65 5.07 -17.39
C VAL A 474 -12.35 6.12 -18.25
N ALA A 475 -13.44 6.72 -17.74
CA ALA A 475 -14.20 7.76 -18.44
C ALA A 475 -13.42 9.08 -18.62
N GLN A 476 -12.44 9.35 -17.75
CA GLN A 476 -11.62 10.58 -17.77
C GLN A 476 -10.22 10.36 -18.37
N ALA A 477 -9.80 9.11 -18.51
CA ALA A 477 -8.47 8.73 -18.96
C ALA A 477 -8.39 8.59 -20.49
N ASP A 478 -7.27 9.04 -21.07
CA ASP A 478 -6.89 8.70 -22.43
C ASP A 478 -6.39 7.24 -22.53
N ALA A 479 -6.03 6.80 -23.73
CA ALA A 479 -5.59 5.41 -23.95
C ALA A 479 -4.35 5.06 -23.12
N LYS A 480 -3.39 5.98 -23.02
CA LYS A 480 -2.14 5.80 -22.26
C LYS A 480 -2.41 5.66 -20.77
N THR A 481 -3.17 6.59 -20.20
CA THR A 481 -3.54 6.59 -18.78
C THR A 481 -4.34 5.34 -18.41
N ARG A 482 -5.27 4.89 -19.27
CA ARG A 482 -5.99 3.63 -19.06
C ARG A 482 -5.04 2.41 -19.02
N ARG A 483 -4.05 2.37 -19.90
CA ARG A 483 -3.04 1.30 -19.90
C ARG A 483 -2.21 1.32 -18.63
N GLU A 484 -1.77 2.50 -18.17
CA GLU A 484 -1.03 2.66 -16.91
C GLU A 484 -1.87 2.21 -15.70
N MET A 485 -3.17 2.51 -15.68
CA MET A 485 -4.09 2.02 -14.65
C MET A 485 -4.21 0.49 -14.66
N ALA A 486 -4.39 -0.12 -15.83
CA ALA A 486 -4.42 -1.59 -15.96
C ALA A 486 -3.08 -2.21 -15.56
N SER A 487 -1.98 -1.55 -15.90
CA SER A 487 -0.62 -1.97 -15.56
C SER A 487 -0.35 -1.96 -14.07
N ALA A 488 -0.67 -0.85 -13.40
CA ALA A 488 -0.54 -0.74 -11.95
C ALA A 488 -1.35 -1.81 -11.23
N MET A 489 -2.59 -2.06 -11.69
CA MET A 489 -3.46 -3.10 -11.14
C MET A 489 -2.89 -4.50 -11.35
N ALA A 490 -2.39 -4.81 -12.56
CA ALA A 490 -1.74 -6.08 -12.84
C ALA A 490 -0.48 -6.27 -11.99
N THR A 491 0.43 -5.30 -11.97
CA THR A 491 1.66 -5.38 -11.17
C THR A 491 1.36 -5.63 -9.69
N GLN A 492 0.39 -4.91 -9.12
CA GLN A 492 -0.01 -5.10 -7.72
C GLN A 492 -0.62 -6.49 -7.45
N MET A 493 -1.44 -7.00 -8.38
CA MET A 493 -2.23 -8.22 -8.14
C MET A 493 -1.53 -9.51 -8.59
N ILE A 494 -0.77 -9.48 -9.68
CA ILE A 494 -0.17 -10.66 -10.31
C ILE A 494 1.37 -10.63 -10.37
N GLY A 495 1.99 -9.45 -10.21
CA GLY A 495 3.44 -9.25 -10.31
C GLY A 495 3.87 -8.55 -11.61
N GLU A 496 5.16 -8.26 -11.71
CA GLU A 496 5.73 -7.52 -12.85
C GLU A 496 5.66 -8.33 -14.16
N GLY A 497 5.28 -7.65 -15.24
CA GLY A 497 5.22 -8.22 -16.58
C GLY A 497 4.99 -7.16 -17.64
N GLN A 498 5.29 -7.51 -18.89
CA GLN A 498 4.99 -6.66 -20.02
C GLN A 498 3.57 -6.91 -20.50
N ILE A 499 2.83 -5.82 -20.65
CA ILE A 499 1.44 -5.88 -21.10
C ILE A 499 1.42 -5.74 -22.60
N GLY A 500 0.67 -6.61 -23.27
CA GLY A 500 0.35 -6.50 -24.68
C GLY A 500 -1.01 -5.82 -24.88
N ASP A 501 -2.05 -6.36 -24.23
CA ASP A 501 -3.43 -5.95 -24.41
C ASP A 501 -4.08 -5.55 -23.08
N THR A 502 -4.95 -4.55 -23.12
CA THR A 502 -5.80 -4.16 -21.99
C THR A 502 -7.24 -3.96 -22.44
N GLY A 503 -8.19 -4.17 -21.52
CA GLY A 503 -9.61 -3.98 -21.79
C GLY A 503 -10.34 -3.54 -20.54
N PHE A 504 -11.36 -2.72 -20.75
CA PHE A 504 -12.22 -2.20 -19.70
C PHE A 504 -13.67 -2.39 -20.12
N ALA A 505 -14.48 -2.91 -19.23
CA ALA A 505 -15.92 -3.04 -19.42
C ALA A 505 -16.64 -2.71 -18.11
N TYR A 506 -17.82 -2.10 -18.22
CA TYR A 506 -18.70 -1.88 -17.08
C TYR A 506 -20.07 -2.40 -17.44
N ASP A 507 -20.61 -3.31 -16.63
CA ASP A 507 -21.97 -3.80 -16.77
C ASP A 507 -22.90 -3.01 -15.82
N PRO A 508 -23.76 -2.13 -16.34
CA PRO A 508 -24.65 -1.34 -15.51
C PRO A 508 -25.74 -2.16 -14.82
N VAL A 509 -26.07 -3.36 -15.31
CA VAL A 509 -27.07 -4.24 -14.68
C VAL A 509 -26.47 -4.90 -13.45
N THR A 510 -25.30 -5.52 -13.57
CA THR A 510 -24.66 -6.20 -12.43
C THR A 510 -23.86 -5.27 -11.51
N GLY A 511 -23.51 -4.07 -12.00
CA GLY A 511 -22.67 -3.10 -11.29
C GLY A 511 -21.19 -3.48 -11.26
N ILE A 512 -20.75 -4.35 -12.19
CA ILE A 512 -19.40 -4.90 -12.21
C ILE A 512 -18.53 -4.14 -13.21
N ALA A 513 -17.42 -3.59 -12.74
CA ALA A 513 -16.32 -3.15 -13.59
C ALA A 513 -15.37 -4.32 -13.82
N THR A 514 -15.02 -4.58 -15.07
CA THR A 514 -14.07 -5.61 -15.48
C THR A 514 -12.85 -4.94 -16.12
N VAL A 515 -11.67 -5.24 -15.59
CA VAL A 515 -10.38 -4.92 -16.23
C VAL A 515 -9.78 -6.22 -16.71
N THR A 516 -9.42 -6.29 -17.98
CA THR A 516 -8.70 -7.43 -18.56
C THR A 516 -7.30 -7.00 -18.97
N VAL A 517 -6.31 -7.83 -18.68
CA VAL A 517 -4.92 -7.62 -19.06
C VAL A 517 -4.39 -8.89 -19.69
N ALA A 518 -3.75 -8.81 -20.85
CA ALA A 518 -2.99 -9.91 -21.41
C ALA A 518 -1.55 -9.46 -21.61
N GLY A 519 -0.62 -10.34 -21.29
CA GLY A 519 0.78 -9.99 -21.31
C GLY A 519 1.69 -11.19 -21.22
N ILE A 520 2.95 -10.87 -20.97
CA ILE A 520 4.06 -11.81 -20.82
C ILE A 520 4.87 -11.43 -19.60
N MET A 521 5.31 -12.43 -18.85
CA MET A 521 6.18 -12.24 -17.69
C MET A 521 7.31 -13.26 -17.71
N THR A 522 8.29 -13.06 -16.85
CA THR A 522 9.33 -14.06 -16.62
C THR A 522 8.70 -15.36 -16.09
N THR A 523 9.37 -16.49 -16.34
CA THR A 523 8.93 -17.80 -15.81
C THR A 523 8.74 -17.72 -14.30
N ARG A 524 7.62 -18.26 -13.81
CA ARG A 524 7.31 -18.35 -12.38
C ARG A 524 7.74 -19.66 -11.73
N TRP A 525 8.38 -20.52 -12.51
CA TRP A 525 8.96 -21.77 -12.03
C TRP A 525 10.32 -21.54 -11.41
N GLU A 526 10.48 -22.01 -10.19
CA GLU A 526 11.74 -22.01 -9.44
C GLU A 526 12.28 -23.44 -9.35
N ARG A 527 13.60 -23.60 -9.46
CA ARG A 527 14.24 -24.91 -9.31
C ARG A 527 14.70 -25.09 -7.87
N GLU A 528 13.99 -25.94 -7.13
CA GLU A 528 14.27 -26.29 -5.74
C GLU A 528 14.51 -27.82 -5.66
N ASP A 529 15.56 -28.28 -4.97
CA ASP A 529 15.86 -29.72 -4.81
C ASP A 529 15.81 -30.51 -6.13
N LYS A 530 16.44 -29.95 -7.19
CA LYS A 530 16.49 -30.51 -8.55
C LYS A 530 15.15 -30.58 -9.30
N ARG A 531 14.04 -30.04 -8.76
CA ARG A 531 12.72 -30.01 -9.42
C ARG A 531 12.21 -28.59 -9.61
N TYR A 532 11.52 -28.36 -10.72
CA TYR A 532 10.82 -27.10 -10.93
C TYR A 532 9.50 -27.09 -10.16
N ARG A 533 9.23 -26.01 -9.44
CA ARG A 533 7.98 -25.77 -8.72
C ARG A 533 7.43 -24.38 -9.07
N GLN A 534 6.12 -24.28 -9.18
CA GLN A 534 5.41 -23.01 -9.33
C GLN A 534 4.27 -22.93 -8.32
N THR A 535 4.23 -21.84 -7.56
CA THR A 535 3.14 -21.57 -6.61
C THR A 535 1.90 -21.09 -7.35
N ILE A 536 0.76 -21.75 -7.13
CA ILE A 536 -0.57 -21.35 -7.63
C ILE A 536 -1.52 -20.92 -6.50
N ASP A 537 -1.07 -21.04 -5.26
CA ASP A 537 -1.72 -20.49 -4.07
C ASP A 537 -1.68 -18.96 -4.08
N MET A 538 -2.83 -18.30 -3.90
CA MET A 538 -2.90 -16.84 -3.70
C MET A 538 -3.48 -16.42 -2.34
N ALA A 539 -4.17 -17.32 -1.64
CA ALA A 539 -4.83 -17.02 -0.38
C ALA A 539 -3.92 -17.10 0.86
N VAL A 540 -2.97 -18.05 0.88
CA VAL A 540 -2.06 -18.26 2.00
C VAL A 540 -0.69 -17.63 1.71
N SER A 541 -0.22 -17.76 0.47
CA SER A 541 1.12 -17.29 0.04
C SER A 541 1.31 -15.77 0.17
N LYS A 542 0.22 -14.99 0.05
CA LYS A 542 0.23 -13.52 0.13
C LYS A 542 -0.12 -12.96 1.52
N THR A 543 -0.42 -13.82 2.48
CA THR A 543 -0.87 -13.41 3.82
C THR A 543 0.22 -13.66 4.85
N THR A 544 0.34 -12.74 5.82
CA THR A 544 1.18 -12.94 7.01
C THR A 544 0.30 -12.91 8.24
N PHE A 545 0.45 -13.90 9.13
CA PHE A 545 -0.27 -13.96 10.39
C PHE A 545 0.70 -14.25 11.54
N ALA A 546 1.17 -13.19 12.19
CA ALA A 546 2.13 -13.25 13.28
C ALA A 546 1.76 -12.35 14.47
N PRO A 547 0.56 -12.51 15.07
CA PRO A 547 0.16 -11.73 16.25
C PRO A 547 1.09 -12.02 17.43
N ASP A 548 1.59 -10.96 18.08
CA ASP A 548 2.41 -11.05 19.30
C ASP A 548 1.53 -10.94 20.54
N ARG A 549 1.49 -12.01 21.33
CA ARG A 549 0.86 -12.07 22.67
C ARG A 549 1.81 -12.61 23.73
N ALA A 550 3.12 -12.61 23.45
CA ALA A 550 4.14 -13.09 24.38
C ALA A 550 4.40 -12.10 25.52
N ARG A 551 4.15 -10.80 25.28
CA ARG A 551 4.29 -9.76 26.31
C ARG A 551 3.15 -9.89 27.33
N PRO A 552 3.42 -9.93 28.64
CA PRO A 552 2.37 -10.01 29.67
C PRO A 552 1.31 -8.91 29.54
N ALA A 553 1.71 -7.70 29.14
CA ALA A 553 0.78 -6.58 28.91
C ALA A 553 -0.21 -6.80 27.75
N TRP A 554 0.06 -7.77 26.86
CA TRP A 554 -0.73 -8.05 25.66
C TRP A 554 -1.48 -9.37 25.75
N ALA A 555 -1.19 -10.21 26.76
CA ALA A 555 -1.65 -11.59 26.85
C ALA A 555 -3.18 -11.74 26.78
N ASP A 556 -3.93 -10.74 27.25
CA ASP A 556 -5.40 -10.77 27.30
C ASP A 556 -6.08 -9.95 26.19
N ILE A 557 -5.32 -9.39 25.24
CA ILE A 557 -5.85 -8.55 24.16
C ILE A 557 -6.21 -9.45 22.97
N PRO A 558 -7.46 -9.47 22.47
CA PRO A 558 -7.82 -10.26 21.28
C PRO A 558 -7.08 -9.78 20.03
N VAL A 559 -7.09 -10.60 18.97
CA VAL A 559 -6.59 -10.19 17.64
C VAL A 559 -7.79 -9.76 16.80
N ALA A 560 -7.77 -8.51 16.34
CA ALA A 560 -8.73 -7.99 15.38
C ALA A 560 -8.40 -8.51 13.98
N THR A 561 -9.43 -8.83 13.21
CA THR A 561 -9.31 -9.26 11.81
C THR A 561 -10.01 -8.25 10.91
N GLU A 562 -9.60 -8.22 9.65
CA GLU A 562 -10.20 -7.35 8.65
C GLU A 562 -11.66 -7.76 8.36
N GLY A 563 -12.46 -6.81 7.88
CA GLY A 563 -13.82 -7.06 7.39
C GLY A 563 -14.78 -5.88 7.58
N PRO A 564 -15.99 -5.96 6.99
CA PRO A 564 -16.46 -6.99 6.07
C PRO A 564 -15.84 -6.86 4.68
N GLY A 565 -15.53 -7.98 4.03
CA GLY A 565 -15.14 -8.00 2.62
C GLY A 565 -14.94 -9.41 2.09
N SER A 566 -15.08 -9.58 0.77
CA SER A 566 -14.98 -10.88 0.11
C SER A 566 -14.16 -10.80 -1.18
N ILE A 567 -13.17 -11.68 -1.34
CA ILE A 567 -12.33 -11.77 -2.54
C ILE A 567 -12.28 -13.21 -3.02
N VAL A 568 -12.33 -13.39 -4.34
CA VAL A 568 -12.08 -14.67 -5.01
C VAL A 568 -10.81 -14.58 -5.83
N TYR A 569 -9.87 -15.50 -5.63
CA TYR A 569 -8.72 -15.73 -6.51
C TYR A 569 -8.95 -17.01 -7.31
N ALA A 570 -8.88 -16.93 -8.63
CA ALA A 570 -8.99 -18.07 -9.52
C ALA A 570 -7.76 -18.15 -10.42
N THR A 571 -6.91 -19.14 -10.20
CA THR A 571 -5.71 -19.40 -11.01
C THR A 571 -5.93 -20.61 -11.90
N ARG A 572 -5.57 -20.48 -13.18
CA ARG A 572 -5.51 -21.58 -14.14
C ARG A 572 -4.13 -21.59 -14.78
N LEU A 573 -3.40 -22.71 -14.66
CA LEU A 573 -2.09 -22.89 -15.26
C LEU A 573 -2.14 -23.98 -16.33
N THR A 574 -1.75 -23.64 -17.55
CA THR A 574 -1.60 -24.59 -18.66
C THR A 574 -0.16 -25.06 -18.75
N LEU A 575 0.05 -26.37 -18.65
CA LEU A 575 1.36 -27.02 -18.56
C LEU A 575 1.82 -27.56 -19.93
N PRO A 576 3.14 -27.65 -20.17
CA PRO A 576 3.69 -28.26 -21.38
C PRO A 576 3.47 -29.78 -21.39
N ASP A 577 3.74 -30.42 -22.54
CA ASP A 577 3.69 -31.88 -22.74
C ASP A 577 2.39 -32.54 -22.25
N GLY A 578 1.27 -31.83 -22.34
CA GLY A 578 -0.03 -32.31 -21.89
C GLY A 578 -0.14 -32.53 -20.37
N GLY A 579 0.77 -31.95 -19.57
CA GLY A 579 0.85 -32.13 -18.11
C GLY A 579 1.46 -33.46 -17.67
N LYS A 580 2.12 -34.21 -18.57
CA LYS A 580 2.68 -35.52 -18.26
C LYS A 580 3.73 -35.45 -17.14
N GLY A 581 3.49 -36.17 -16.05
CA GLY A 581 4.42 -36.29 -14.93
C GLY A 581 4.43 -35.11 -13.95
N PHE A 582 3.56 -34.11 -14.18
CA PHE A 582 3.34 -33.02 -13.23
C PHE A 582 2.42 -33.46 -12.11
N VAL A 583 2.62 -32.91 -10.92
CA VAL A 583 1.81 -33.21 -9.74
C VAL A 583 1.49 -31.93 -8.96
N LEU A 584 0.40 -31.96 -8.19
CA LEU A 584 0.13 -30.96 -7.17
C LEU A 584 0.77 -31.37 -5.85
N GLU A 585 1.50 -30.45 -5.25
CA GLU A 585 2.08 -30.52 -3.91
C GLU A 585 1.37 -29.49 -3.02
N GLY A 586 1.14 -29.81 -1.75
CA GLY A 586 0.45 -28.94 -0.79
C GLY A 586 -1.06 -29.17 -0.66
N ASP A 587 -1.73 -28.29 0.08
CA ASP A 587 -3.12 -28.47 0.49
C ASP A 587 -4.11 -28.07 -0.61
N ARG A 588 -4.89 -29.06 -1.08
CA ARG A 588 -5.96 -28.88 -2.08
C ARG A 588 -7.28 -28.36 -1.50
N THR A 589 -7.39 -28.38 -0.18
CA THR A 589 -8.51 -27.85 0.60
C THR A 589 -7.93 -27.11 1.80
N LEU A 590 -8.55 -26.00 2.20
CA LEU A 590 -8.15 -25.27 3.40
C LEU A 590 -9.14 -25.53 4.54
N PRO A 591 -8.71 -25.34 5.81
CA PRO A 591 -9.64 -25.27 6.92
C PRO A 591 -10.73 -24.20 6.67
N PRO A 592 -11.96 -24.40 7.16
CA PRO A 592 -13.06 -23.45 6.95
C PRO A 592 -12.78 -22.06 7.54
N THR A 593 -11.88 -21.99 8.53
CA THR A 593 -11.39 -20.75 9.12
C THR A 593 -9.87 -20.75 9.20
N LEU A 594 -9.22 -19.67 8.77
CA LEU A 594 -7.77 -19.52 8.87
C LEU A 594 -7.44 -18.05 9.14
N ALA A 595 -6.62 -17.77 10.16
CA ALA A 595 -6.29 -16.40 10.58
C ALA A 595 -7.51 -15.49 10.80
N GLY A 596 -8.67 -16.08 11.16
CA GLY A 596 -9.92 -15.38 11.44
C GLY A 596 -10.75 -14.95 10.23
N ALA A 597 -10.32 -15.30 9.02
CA ALA A 597 -11.16 -15.26 7.81
C ALA A 597 -11.88 -16.60 7.61
N LEU A 598 -12.98 -16.60 6.86
CA LEU A 598 -13.63 -17.81 6.33
C LEU A 598 -13.03 -18.11 4.95
N LEU A 599 -12.60 -19.36 4.73
CA LEU A 599 -11.94 -19.75 3.48
C LEU A 599 -12.60 -20.95 2.85
N THR A 600 -12.69 -20.94 1.52
CA THR A 600 -12.96 -22.13 0.72
C THR A 600 -11.92 -22.23 -0.39
N ARG A 601 -11.43 -23.44 -0.63
CA ARG A 601 -10.48 -23.76 -1.71
C ARG A 601 -11.00 -24.91 -2.55
N LYS A 602 -10.88 -24.78 -3.86
CA LYS A 602 -10.99 -25.88 -4.82
C LYS A 602 -9.74 -25.90 -5.68
N ALA A 603 -8.99 -26.98 -5.66
CA ALA A 603 -7.80 -27.13 -6.48
C ALA A 603 -7.75 -28.49 -7.15
N ASP A 604 -7.37 -28.51 -8.42
CA ASP A 604 -7.28 -29.73 -9.22
C ASP A 604 -6.16 -29.68 -10.26
N LEU A 605 -5.73 -30.85 -10.72
CA LEU A 605 -4.83 -31.01 -11.85
C LEU A 605 -5.38 -32.13 -12.75
N THR A 606 -5.95 -31.74 -13.88
CA THR A 606 -6.51 -32.66 -14.87
C THR A 606 -5.82 -32.44 -16.22
N GLY A 607 -5.12 -33.47 -16.70
CA GLY A 607 -4.33 -33.39 -17.93
C GLY A 607 -3.30 -32.26 -17.86
N ALA A 608 -3.36 -31.34 -18.82
CA ALA A 608 -2.44 -30.21 -18.93
C ALA A 608 -2.81 -29.00 -18.04
N VAL A 609 -3.88 -29.06 -17.27
CA VAL A 609 -4.46 -27.87 -16.62
C VAL A 609 -4.48 -28.05 -15.11
N ALA A 610 -3.73 -27.22 -14.40
CA ALA A 610 -3.87 -27.04 -12.96
C ALA A 610 -4.80 -25.86 -12.66
N THR A 611 -5.69 -26.00 -11.69
CA THR A 611 -6.58 -24.92 -11.24
C THR A 611 -6.54 -24.77 -9.72
N ALA A 612 -6.73 -23.54 -9.25
CA ALA A 612 -6.96 -23.21 -7.85
C ALA A 612 -7.95 -22.05 -7.75
N GLU A 613 -9.07 -22.25 -7.06
CA GLU A 613 -10.05 -21.22 -6.75
C GLU A 613 -10.17 -21.08 -5.23
N ASP A 614 -9.80 -19.92 -4.72
CA ASP A 614 -9.86 -19.56 -3.32
C ASP A 614 -10.88 -18.43 -3.11
N ARG A 615 -11.84 -18.62 -2.22
CA ARG A 615 -12.70 -17.54 -1.72
C ARG A 615 -12.35 -17.24 -0.27
N ILE A 616 -12.10 -15.97 0.02
CA ILE A 616 -11.77 -15.44 1.35
C ILE A 616 -12.87 -14.47 1.73
N ASP A 617 -13.62 -14.78 2.80
CA ASP A 617 -14.61 -13.89 3.38
C ASP A 617 -14.10 -13.41 4.75
N SER A 618 -13.76 -12.14 4.81
CA SER A 618 -13.34 -11.41 6.00
C SER A 618 -14.58 -10.85 6.68
N VAL A 619 -15.03 -11.47 7.77
CA VAL A 619 -16.23 -11.03 8.51
C VAL A 619 -15.89 -10.19 9.76
N GLY A 620 -14.60 -9.91 9.95
CA GLY A 620 -14.11 -9.13 11.07
C GLY A 620 -14.29 -9.82 12.43
N ALA A 621 -14.27 -11.16 12.46
CA ALA A 621 -14.35 -11.95 13.69
C ALA A 621 -13.04 -11.89 14.48
N GLU A 622 -13.11 -11.69 15.79
CA GLU A 622 -11.91 -11.63 16.62
C GLU A 622 -11.40 -13.02 17.00
N ILE A 623 -10.08 -13.16 17.08
CA ILE A 623 -9.43 -14.35 17.62
C ILE A 623 -9.16 -14.09 19.11
N ARG A 624 -9.74 -14.94 19.98
CA ARG A 624 -9.53 -14.83 21.43
C ARG A 624 -8.05 -15.07 21.75
N PRO A 625 -7.48 -14.42 22.78
CA PRO A 625 -6.06 -14.59 23.11
C PRO A 625 -5.64 -16.06 23.32
N ALA A 626 -6.51 -16.86 23.95
CA ALA A 626 -6.29 -18.29 24.16
C ALA A 626 -6.21 -19.12 22.86
N ASP A 627 -6.83 -18.64 21.77
CA ASP A 627 -6.86 -19.33 20.47
C ASP A 627 -5.71 -18.88 19.54
N VAL A 628 -4.96 -17.83 19.91
CA VAL A 628 -3.91 -17.25 19.05
C VAL A 628 -2.82 -18.27 18.72
N ALA A 629 -2.39 -19.07 19.69
CA ALA A 629 -1.38 -20.10 19.46
C ALA A 629 -1.86 -21.15 18.46
N ALA A 630 -3.11 -21.61 18.59
CA ALA A 630 -3.72 -22.56 17.67
C ALA A 630 -3.89 -21.97 16.26
N ALA A 631 -4.35 -20.72 16.15
CA ALA A 631 -4.47 -20.02 14.88
C ALA A 631 -3.12 -19.84 14.18
N ARG A 632 -2.07 -19.49 14.93
CA ARG A 632 -0.69 -19.40 14.40
C ARG A 632 -0.18 -20.75 13.92
N ALA A 633 -0.42 -21.82 14.68
CA ALA A 633 -0.01 -23.17 14.29
C ALA A 633 -0.74 -23.63 13.01
N ALA A 634 -2.05 -23.40 12.92
CA ALA A 634 -2.84 -23.72 11.73
C ALA A 634 -2.36 -22.93 10.50
N PHE A 635 -2.08 -21.63 10.67
CA PHE A 635 -1.55 -20.79 9.59
C PHE A 635 -0.15 -21.23 9.15
N ALA A 636 0.75 -21.51 10.10
CA ALA A 636 2.10 -22.01 9.80
C ALA A 636 2.06 -23.36 9.07
N GLN A 637 1.13 -24.26 9.43
CA GLN A 637 0.93 -25.53 8.72
C GLN A 637 0.43 -25.33 7.29
N ALA A 638 -0.44 -24.33 7.06
CA ALA A 638 -0.89 -23.98 5.71
C ALA A 638 0.26 -23.36 4.89
N GLN A 639 1.09 -22.50 5.49
CA GLN A 639 2.27 -21.93 4.84
C GLN A 639 3.33 -22.99 4.50
N ALA A 640 3.51 -24.00 5.36
CA ALA A 640 4.43 -25.12 5.09
C ALA A 640 3.93 -26.05 3.96
N ARG A 641 2.63 -26.01 3.65
CA ARG A 641 1.96 -26.85 2.64
C ARG A 641 1.30 -26.01 1.55
N ILE A 642 1.97 -24.94 1.13
CA ILE A 642 1.51 -24.06 0.05
C ILE A 642 1.25 -24.88 -1.21
N LEU A 643 0.13 -24.59 -1.87
CA LEU A 643 -0.26 -25.28 -3.09
C LEU A 643 0.66 -24.89 -4.26
N ARG A 644 1.38 -25.87 -4.78
CA ARG A 644 2.35 -25.75 -5.88
C ARG A 644 2.11 -26.81 -6.95
N VAL A 645 2.45 -26.48 -8.18
CA VAL A 645 2.62 -27.47 -9.25
C VAL A 645 4.10 -27.84 -9.32
N VAL A 646 4.40 -29.14 -9.45
CA VAL A 646 5.77 -29.67 -9.47
C VAL A 646 6.00 -30.44 -10.76
N ALA A 647 7.10 -30.12 -11.43
CA ALA A 647 7.52 -30.80 -12.65
C ALA A 647 8.14 -32.19 -12.36
N PRO A 648 8.14 -33.12 -13.33
CA PRO A 648 8.89 -34.37 -13.20
C PRO A 648 10.40 -34.09 -13.03
N VAL A 649 11.10 -34.92 -12.24
CA VAL A 649 12.57 -34.81 -12.08
C VAL A 649 13.30 -34.91 -13.42
N THR A 650 12.69 -35.62 -14.38
CA THR A 650 13.20 -35.83 -15.74
C THR A 650 12.81 -34.72 -16.72
N TYR A 651 12.35 -33.56 -16.24
CA TYR A 651 11.98 -32.44 -17.10
C TYR A 651 13.19 -32.01 -17.96
N PRO A 652 13.03 -31.79 -19.28
CA PRO A 652 14.14 -31.56 -20.19
C PRO A 652 14.91 -30.26 -19.88
N PRO A 653 16.22 -30.21 -20.19
CA PRO A 653 17.01 -28.98 -20.07
C PRO A 653 16.52 -27.91 -21.06
N ARG A 654 16.81 -26.64 -20.74
CA ARG A 654 16.28 -25.46 -21.46
C ARG A 654 16.50 -25.51 -22.97
N TRP A 655 17.64 -26.00 -23.45
CA TRP A 655 17.91 -26.10 -24.89
C TRP A 655 17.00 -27.05 -25.64
N ARG A 656 16.54 -28.15 -25.01
CA ARG A 656 15.54 -29.04 -25.61
C ARG A 656 14.16 -28.40 -25.59
N VAL A 657 13.82 -27.72 -24.49
CA VAL A 657 12.58 -26.96 -24.37
C VAL A 657 12.51 -25.89 -25.47
N ALA A 658 13.58 -25.12 -25.67
CA ALA A 658 13.66 -24.10 -26.72
C ALA A 658 13.43 -24.68 -28.12
N GLN A 659 14.07 -25.80 -28.47
CA GLN A 659 13.86 -26.46 -29.76
C GLN A 659 12.42 -26.98 -29.94
N ALA A 660 11.85 -27.58 -28.90
CA ALA A 660 10.47 -28.04 -28.92
C ALA A 660 9.49 -26.86 -29.07
N ALA A 661 9.75 -25.74 -28.40
CA ALA A 661 8.94 -24.53 -28.50
C ALA A 661 8.98 -23.88 -29.89
N GLN A 662 10.12 -23.95 -30.58
CA GLN A 662 10.27 -23.46 -31.97
C GLN A 662 9.40 -24.28 -32.95
N THR A 663 9.31 -25.59 -32.75
CA THR A 663 8.56 -26.49 -33.64
C THR A 663 7.06 -26.51 -33.32
N SER A 664 6.67 -26.42 -32.05
CA SER A 664 5.27 -26.40 -31.60
C SER A 664 4.54 -25.07 -31.82
N GLY A 665 5.25 -23.99 -32.17
CA GLY A 665 4.69 -22.65 -32.34
C GLY A 665 4.64 -21.81 -31.07
N GLY A 666 5.09 -22.33 -29.92
CA GLY A 666 5.15 -21.59 -28.66
C GLY A 666 6.02 -20.34 -28.73
N VAL A 667 7.16 -20.40 -29.43
CA VAL A 667 8.01 -19.22 -29.68
C VAL A 667 7.26 -18.13 -30.43
N LYS A 668 6.43 -18.50 -31.44
CA LYS A 668 5.65 -17.54 -32.21
C LYS A 668 4.61 -16.82 -31.35
N ALA A 669 3.98 -17.52 -30.41
CA ALA A 669 3.00 -16.93 -29.49
C ALA A 669 3.67 -15.92 -28.54
N ILE A 670 4.84 -16.28 -28.00
CA ILE A 670 5.66 -15.39 -27.17
C ILE A 670 6.12 -14.15 -27.95
N ASP A 671 6.66 -14.34 -29.15
CA ASP A 671 7.09 -13.24 -30.02
C ASP A 671 5.94 -12.30 -30.38
N ALA A 672 4.75 -12.85 -30.65
CA ALA A 672 3.57 -12.05 -30.94
C ALA A 672 3.18 -11.17 -29.75
N MET A 673 3.31 -11.66 -28.52
CA MET A 673 3.02 -10.86 -27.32
C MET A 673 4.06 -9.75 -27.11
N PHE A 674 5.35 -10.04 -27.27
CA PHE A 674 6.38 -9.00 -27.24
C PHE A 674 6.19 -7.97 -28.36
N ALA A 675 5.84 -8.40 -29.57
CA ALA A 675 5.58 -7.51 -30.70
C ALA A 675 4.40 -6.57 -30.41
N ARG A 676 3.34 -7.04 -29.74
CA ARG A 676 2.23 -6.17 -29.29
C ARG A 676 2.68 -5.15 -28.25
N ALA A 677 3.45 -5.58 -27.25
CA ALA A 677 3.98 -4.68 -26.23
C ALA A 677 4.89 -3.59 -26.84
N ILE A 678 5.75 -3.96 -27.79
CA ILE A 678 6.64 -3.04 -28.52
C ILE A 678 5.86 -2.11 -29.44
N ALA A 679 4.84 -2.60 -30.15
CA ALA A 679 4.05 -1.78 -31.07
C ALA A 679 3.27 -0.67 -30.35
N ASP A 680 2.94 -0.88 -29.07
CA ASP A 680 2.25 0.11 -28.26
C ASP A 680 3.14 1.28 -27.83
N ASP A 681 4.38 1.00 -27.41
CA ASP A 681 5.40 2.02 -27.17
C ASP A 681 6.74 1.66 -27.83
N PRO A 682 6.93 2.01 -29.12
CA PRO A 682 8.14 1.68 -29.85
C PRO A 682 9.39 2.41 -29.36
N LYS A 683 9.25 3.41 -28.47
CA LYS A 683 10.36 4.16 -27.88
C LYS A 683 10.71 3.66 -26.47
N GLU A 684 9.97 2.71 -25.94
CA GLU A 684 10.27 2.08 -24.65
C GLU A 684 11.26 0.93 -24.85
N VAL A 685 12.43 1.02 -24.20
CA VAL A 685 13.52 0.04 -24.35
C VAL A 685 13.21 -1.30 -23.73
N THR A 686 12.37 -1.33 -22.69
CA THR A 686 12.08 -2.55 -21.93
C THR A 686 11.49 -3.65 -22.82
N GLY A 687 10.66 -3.29 -23.81
CA GLY A 687 10.08 -4.19 -24.81
C GLY A 687 11.14 -4.98 -25.57
N TYR A 688 12.05 -4.26 -26.22
CA TYR A 688 13.15 -4.84 -26.98
C TYR A 688 14.14 -5.60 -26.09
N ALA A 689 14.50 -5.04 -24.94
CA ALA A 689 15.45 -5.69 -24.02
C ALA A 689 14.93 -7.05 -23.51
N SER A 690 13.63 -7.13 -23.20
CA SER A 690 12.99 -8.37 -22.73
C SER A 690 12.89 -9.40 -23.84
N ARG A 691 12.51 -9.00 -25.07
CA ARG A 691 12.47 -9.90 -26.23
C ARG A 691 13.88 -10.39 -26.61
N ALA A 692 14.89 -9.52 -26.55
CA ALA A 692 16.27 -9.92 -26.78
C ALA A 692 16.75 -10.97 -25.76
N SER A 693 16.41 -10.80 -24.48
CA SER A 693 16.71 -11.76 -23.42
C SER A 693 16.01 -13.11 -23.67
N PHE A 694 14.76 -13.08 -24.14
CA PHE A 694 14.03 -14.28 -24.56
C PHE A 694 14.71 -14.97 -25.75
N HIS A 695 15.00 -14.25 -26.84
CA HIS A 695 15.68 -14.77 -28.02
C HIS A 695 17.03 -15.39 -27.68
N ALA A 696 17.85 -14.70 -26.87
CA ALA A 696 19.11 -15.23 -26.38
C ALA A 696 18.90 -16.51 -25.54
N GLY A 697 17.85 -16.54 -24.73
CA GLY A 697 17.46 -17.69 -23.92
C GLY A 697 16.91 -18.90 -24.69
N ILE A 698 16.55 -18.72 -25.96
CA ILE A 698 16.23 -19.79 -26.91
C ILE A 698 17.31 -19.95 -27.98
N TYR A 699 18.50 -19.36 -27.75
CA TYR A 699 19.69 -19.44 -28.60
C TYR A 699 19.53 -18.79 -29.99
N ASP A 700 18.51 -17.96 -30.18
CA ASP A 700 18.40 -17.07 -31.34
C ASP A 700 19.23 -15.80 -31.10
N TYR A 701 20.54 -15.95 -31.22
CA TYR A 701 21.46 -14.82 -31.07
C TYR A 701 21.29 -13.75 -32.15
N ARG A 702 20.71 -14.11 -33.31
CA ARG A 702 20.46 -13.18 -34.41
C ARG A 702 19.29 -12.25 -34.06
N GLY A 703 18.17 -12.81 -33.61
CA GLY A 703 17.03 -12.05 -33.10
C GLY A 703 17.43 -11.17 -31.91
N ALA A 704 18.16 -11.75 -30.95
CA ALA A 704 18.63 -11.01 -29.78
C ALA A 704 19.53 -9.82 -30.12
N ALA A 705 20.45 -9.98 -31.09
CA ALA A 705 21.29 -8.88 -31.56
C ALA A 705 20.49 -7.78 -32.28
N ALA A 706 19.48 -8.15 -33.07
CA ALA A 706 18.62 -7.20 -33.77
C ALA A 706 17.77 -6.37 -32.81
N ASP A 707 17.27 -6.96 -31.72
CA ASP A 707 16.57 -6.22 -30.68
C ASP A 707 17.52 -5.30 -29.89
N MET A 708 18.74 -5.74 -29.62
CA MET A 708 19.76 -4.86 -29.01
C MET A 708 20.15 -3.69 -29.91
N ASP A 709 20.08 -3.83 -31.24
CA ASP A 709 20.24 -2.68 -32.15
C ASP A 709 19.17 -1.61 -31.88
N GLN A 710 17.93 -2.00 -31.59
CA GLN A 710 16.85 -1.06 -31.23
C GLN A 710 17.07 -0.45 -29.85
N VAL A 711 17.43 -1.25 -28.85
CA VAL A 711 17.75 -0.74 -27.49
C VAL A 711 18.82 0.35 -27.56
N ILE A 712 19.93 0.09 -28.26
CA ILE A 712 21.05 1.03 -28.40
C ILE A 712 20.66 2.28 -29.18
N ALA A 713 19.78 2.16 -30.19
CA ALA A 713 19.30 3.29 -30.96
C ALA A 713 18.43 4.25 -30.13
N ILE A 714 17.69 3.72 -29.14
CA ILE A 714 16.81 4.49 -28.25
C ILE A 714 17.59 5.02 -27.04
N GLN A 715 18.29 4.12 -26.34
CA GLN A 715 19.04 4.41 -25.12
C GLN A 715 20.34 3.60 -25.10
N PRO A 716 21.45 4.16 -25.61
CA PRO A 716 22.74 3.51 -25.54
C PRO A 716 23.25 3.44 -24.10
N ASP A 717 23.53 2.24 -23.61
CA ASP A 717 24.18 2.03 -22.32
C ASP A 717 25.18 0.86 -22.36
N ILE A 718 25.97 0.72 -21.29
CA ILE A 718 26.99 -0.33 -21.15
C ILE A 718 26.36 -1.71 -21.32
N THR A 719 25.22 -1.97 -20.67
CA THR A 719 24.57 -3.29 -20.66
C THR A 719 24.10 -3.70 -22.04
N ALA A 720 23.48 -2.78 -22.78
CA ALA A 720 22.99 -3.01 -24.13
C ALA A 720 24.13 -3.30 -25.11
N TYR A 721 25.20 -2.48 -25.08
CA TYR A 721 26.40 -2.74 -25.89
C TYR A 721 27.03 -4.10 -25.54
N MET A 722 27.16 -4.42 -24.26
CA MET A 722 27.82 -5.64 -23.82
C MET A 722 26.99 -6.90 -24.12
N ASN A 723 25.66 -6.83 -24.02
CA ASN A 723 24.77 -7.90 -24.46
C ASN A 723 24.87 -8.11 -25.98
N ARG A 724 24.85 -7.02 -26.76
CA ARG A 724 25.03 -7.12 -28.22
C ARG A 724 26.40 -7.66 -28.60
N ALA A 725 27.46 -7.25 -27.90
CA ALA A 725 28.81 -7.76 -28.10
C ALA A 725 28.87 -9.28 -27.90
N ARG A 726 28.26 -9.77 -26.82
CA ARG A 726 28.13 -11.21 -26.55
C ARG A 726 27.40 -11.93 -27.68
N TYR A 727 26.25 -11.43 -28.12
CA TYR A 727 25.47 -12.09 -29.17
C TYR A 727 26.18 -12.06 -30.52
N ARG A 728 26.86 -10.96 -30.86
CA ARG A 728 27.69 -10.85 -32.07
C ARG A 728 28.87 -11.81 -32.04
N ASP A 729 29.54 -12.00 -30.90
CA ASP A 729 30.61 -13.00 -30.80
C ASP A 729 30.09 -14.43 -30.96
N MET A 730 28.92 -14.76 -30.39
CA MET A 730 28.26 -16.05 -30.60
C MET A 730 27.96 -16.33 -32.08
N LEU A 731 27.59 -15.28 -32.83
CA LEU A 731 27.37 -15.31 -34.29
C LEU A 731 28.68 -15.29 -35.10
N GLY A 732 29.86 -15.27 -34.45
CA GLY A 732 31.15 -15.17 -35.12
C GLY A 732 31.50 -13.75 -35.63
N ASN A 733 30.64 -12.75 -35.40
CA ASN A 733 30.90 -11.35 -35.74
C ASN A 733 31.80 -10.70 -34.68
N GLY A 734 33.07 -11.09 -34.72
CA GLY A 734 34.05 -10.65 -33.76
C GLY A 734 34.39 -9.16 -33.83
N ALA A 735 34.45 -8.60 -35.03
CA ALA A 735 34.73 -7.18 -35.22
C ALA A 735 33.62 -6.30 -34.63
N GLY A 736 32.36 -6.69 -34.83
CA GLY A 736 31.21 -6.00 -34.21
C GLY A 736 31.19 -6.11 -32.69
N ALA A 737 31.55 -7.28 -32.14
CA ALA A 737 31.67 -7.47 -30.70
C ALA A 737 32.75 -6.56 -30.08
N LEU A 738 33.90 -6.44 -30.76
CA LEU A 738 34.98 -5.55 -30.35
C LEU A 738 34.53 -4.08 -30.35
N ALA A 739 33.85 -3.64 -31.42
CA ALA A 739 33.34 -2.28 -31.53
C ALA A 739 32.32 -1.94 -30.43
N ASP A 740 31.44 -2.88 -30.09
CA ASP A 740 30.47 -2.70 -29.00
C ASP A 740 31.16 -2.61 -27.63
N ALA A 741 32.15 -3.47 -27.37
CA ALA A 741 32.92 -3.39 -26.13
C ALA A 741 33.72 -2.07 -26.02
N GLN A 742 34.24 -1.54 -27.13
CA GLN A 742 34.87 -0.21 -27.18
C GLN A 742 33.86 0.89 -26.86
N ALA A 743 32.66 0.82 -27.42
CA ALA A 743 31.60 1.79 -27.13
C ALA A 743 31.18 1.74 -25.65
N ALA A 744 31.06 0.55 -25.06
CA ALA A 744 30.77 0.38 -23.64
C ALA A 744 31.85 0.99 -22.74
N VAL A 745 33.14 0.75 -23.04
CA VAL A 745 34.27 1.35 -22.30
C VAL A 745 34.34 2.87 -22.52
N ALA A 746 33.94 3.38 -23.69
CA ALA A 746 33.87 4.81 -23.94
C ALA A 746 32.75 5.50 -23.12
N LEU A 747 31.64 4.79 -22.84
CA LEU A 747 30.58 5.29 -21.94
C LEU A 747 31.04 5.34 -20.48
N ASP A 748 31.71 4.29 -20.01
CA ASP A 748 32.29 4.24 -18.67
C ASP A 748 33.62 3.47 -18.67
N PRO A 749 34.74 4.20 -18.64
CA PRO A 749 36.06 3.58 -18.60
C PRO A 749 36.32 2.75 -17.33
N SER A 750 35.58 3.00 -16.24
CA SER A 750 35.76 2.31 -14.95
C SER A 750 35.05 0.95 -14.88
N SER A 751 34.17 0.64 -15.85
CA SER A 751 33.42 -0.60 -15.90
C SER A 751 34.33 -1.82 -16.10
N GLN A 752 34.56 -2.55 -15.01
CA GLN A 752 35.37 -3.77 -15.02
C GLN A 752 34.85 -4.82 -16.02
N TRP A 753 33.53 -4.96 -16.13
CA TRP A 753 32.93 -5.90 -17.08
C TRP A 753 33.24 -5.51 -18.54
N ALA A 754 33.08 -4.24 -18.89
CA ALA A 754 33.35 -3.76 -20.24
C ALA A 754 34.83 -3.84 -20.60
N VAL A 755 35.71 -3.44 -19.69
CA VAL A 755 37.17 -3.51 -19.88
C VAL A 755 37.65 -4.96 -20.03
N ALA A 756 37.15 -5.88 -19.20
CA ALA A 756 37.52 -7.29 -19.28
C ALA A 756 37.12 -7.93 -20.62
N VAL A 757 35.89 -7.68 -21.08
CA VAL A 757 35.43 -8.19 -22.38
C VAL A 757 36.21 -7.55 -23.53
N LEU A 758 36.49 -6.24 -23.48
CA LEU A 758 37.30 -5.57 -24.48
C LEU A 758 38.73 -6.15 -24.55
N ALA A 759 39.38 -6.35 -23.41
CA ALA A 759 40.72 -6.92 -23.34
C ALA A 759 40.75 -8.36 -23.88
N ASN A 760 39.78 -9.20 -23.50
CA ASN A 760 39.66 -10.57 -24.02
C ASN A 760 39.42 -10.58 -25.53
N LEU A 761 38.52 -9.73 -26.04
CA LEU A 761 38.23 -9.61 -27.46
C LEU A 761 39.44 -9.10 -28.27
N LYS A 762 40.28 -8.22 -27.70
CA LYS A 762 41.55 -7.79 -28.30
C LYS A 762 42.56 -8.93 -28.35
N SER A 763 42.77 -9.60 -27.20
CA SER A 763 43.70 -10.73 -27.09
C SER A 763 43.34 -11.86 -28.06
N ASP A 764 42.06 -12.21 -28.13
CA ASP A 764 41.51 -13.22 -29.03
C ASP A 764 41.74 -12.95 -30.53
N ARG A 765 42.03 -11.70 -30.88
CA ARG A 765 42.30 -11.23 -32.25
C ARG A 765 43.77 -10.90 -32.47
N GLY A 766 44.64 -11.27 -31.54
CA GLY A 766 46.09 -11.06 -31.63
C GLY A 766 46.58 -9.70 -31.10
N ASP A 767 45.70 -8.81 -30.64
CA ASP A 767 46.08 -7.55 -29.99
C ASP A 767 46.30 -7.76 -28.47
N ALA A 768 47.24 -8.64 -28.13
CA ALA A 768 47.61 -8.89 -26.74
C ALA A 768 48.22 -7.63 -26.09
N ALA A 769 49.01 -6.85 -26.84
CA ALA A 769 49.62 -5.62 -26.34
C ALA A 769 48.56 -4.59 -25.92
N GLY A 770 47.55 -4.35 -26.74
CA GLY A 770 46.45 -3.45 -26.43
C GLY A 770 45.57 -3.96 -25.28
N ALA A 771 45.37 -5.27 -25.16
CA ALA A 771 44.64 -5.87 -24.04
C ALA A 771 45.39 -5.69 -22.70
N LEU A 772 46.72 -5.91 -22.70
CA LEU A 772 47.57 -5.72 -21.53
C LEU A 772 47.63 -4.24 -21.11
N ALA A 773 47.67 -3.32 -22.07
CA ALA A 773 47.67 -1.87 -21.78
C ALA A 773 46.40 -1.44 -21.01
N LEU A 774 45.23 -1.95 -21.41
CA LEU A 774 43.96 -1.68 -20.72
C LEU A 774 43.96 -2.16 -19.26
N ALA A 775 44.46 -3.38 -19.03
CA ALA A 775 44.58 -3.90 -17.67
C ALA A 775 45.63 -3.13 -16.85
N GLN A 776 46.76 -2.77 -17.46
CA GLN A 776 47.85 -2.06 -16.79
C GLN A 776 47.43 -0.66 -16.32
N GLU A 777 46.72 0.09 -17.16
CA GLU A 777 46.18 1.41 -16.78
C GLU A 777 45.34 1.33 -15.50
N ARG A 778 44.51 0.28 -15.37
CA ARG A 778 43.65 0.08 -14.20
C ARG A 778 44.42 -0.44 -12.99
N ILE A 779 45.45 -1.26 -13.18
CA ILE A 779 46.35 -1.68 -12.11
C ILE A 779 47.11 -0.48 -11.54
N ASP A 780 47.60 0.41 -12.39
CA ASP A 780 48.34 1.62 -12.02
C ASP A 780 47.46 2.63 -11.28
N ALA A 781 46.17 2.72 -11.66
CA ALA A 781 45.17 3.51 -10.94
C ALA A 781 44.86 2.99 -9.53
N GLY A 782 45.20 1.73 -9.23
CA GLY A 782 45.02 1.12 -7.91
C GLY A 782 43.55 0.93 -7.49
N GLY A 783 43.31 0.92 -6.18
CA GLY A 783 41.98 0.75 -5.61
C GLY A 783 41.54 -0.71 -5.42
N LYS A 784 40.29 -0.90 -4.99
CA LYS A 784 39.77 -2.21 -4.55
C LYS A 784 39.71 -3.28 -5.65
N THR A 785 39.67 -2.86 -6.92
CA THR A 785 39.58 -3.73 -8.10
C THR A 785 40.94 -4.11 -8.70
N LYS A 786 42.06 -3.63 -8.12
CA LYS A 786 43.42 -3.91 -8.60
C LYS A 786 43.69 -5.41 -8.76
N ALA A 787 43.26 -6.23 -7.80
CA ALA A 787 43.43 -7.69 -7.85
C ALA A 787 42.68 -8.33 -9.04
N ASP A 788 41.49 -7.81 -9.38
CA ASP A 788 40.71 -8.32 -10.51
C ASP A 788 41.35 -7.96 -11.85
N TYR A 789 41.95 -6.76 -11.96
CA TYR A 789 42.69 -6.37 -13.16
C TYR A 789 44.04 -7.09 -13.28
N LEU A 790 44.68 -7.45 -12.17
CA LEU A 790 45.83 -8.37 -12.17
C LEU A 790 45.42 -9.75 -12.69
N GLN A 791 44.25 -10.27 -12.28
CA GLN A 791 43.71 -11.51 -12.84
C GLN A 791 43.46 -11.39 -14.34
N LEU A 792 42.77 -10.33 -14.80
CA LEU A 792 42.55 -10.09 -16.24
C LEU A 792 43.87 -10.05 -17.02
N LYS A 793 44.89 -9.36 -16.49
CA LYS A 793 46.22 -9.30 -17.10
C LYS A 793 46.83 -10.71 -17.21
N ALA A 794 46.76 -11.51 -16.15
CA ALA A 794 47.26 -12.88 -16.15
C ALA A 794 46.55 -13.75 -17.20
N ASP A 795 45.23 -13.63 -17.32
CA ASP A 795 44.44 -14.36 -18.33
C ASP A 795 44.86 -13.97 -19.76
N VAL A 796 45.07 -12.68 -20.02
CA VAL A 796 45.57 -12.18 -21.31
C VAL A 796 46.99 -12.65 -21.62
N GLN A 797 47.89 -12.66 -20.63
CA GLN A 797 49.26 -13.19 -20.79
C GLN A 797 49.23 -14.68 -21.14
N ALA A 798 48.41 -15.46 -20.42
CA ALA A 798 48.24 -16.87 -20.69
C ALA A 798 47.69 -17.09 -22.12
N ALA A 799 46.70 -16.30 -22.53
CA ALA A 799 46.13 -16.31 -23.88
C ALA A 799 47.18 -16.04 -24.97
N ALA A 800 48.08 -15.09 -24.73
CA ALA A 800 49.17 -14.72 -25.63
C ALA A 800 50.36 -15.70 -25.63
N GLY A 801 50.37 -16.70 -24.73
CA GLY A 801 51.44 -17.71 -24.61
C GLY A 801 52.52 -17.40 -23.58
N ASP A 802 52.46 -16.24 -22.90
CA ASP A 802 53.34 -15.89 -21.77
C ASP A 802 52.84 -16.56 -20.48
N VAL A 803 52.97 -17.88 -20.41
CA VAL A 803 52.54 -18.68 -19.26
C VAL A 803 53.33 -18.35 -17.98
N PRO A 804 54.68 -18.19 -18.02
CA PRO A 804 55.43 -17.79 -16.82
C PRO A 804 55.02 -16.42 -16.28
N GLY A 805 54.83 -15.42 -17.16
CA GLY A 805 54.38 -14.09 -16.76
C GLY A 805 52.93 -14.09 -16.24
N ALA A 806 52.05 -14.91 -16.82
CA ALA A 806 50.69 -15.10 -16.32
C ALA A 806 50.67 -15.63 -14.89
N LEU A 807 51.47 -16.67 -14.61
CA LEU A 807 51.56 -17.27 -13.27
C LEU A 807 52.14 -16.29 -12.24
N ALA A 808 53.18 -15.52 -12.61
CA ALA A 808 53.71 -14.49 -11.73
C ALA A 808 52.67 -13.39 -11.41
N THR A 809 51.88 -12.98 -12.41
CA THR A 809 50.86 -11.93 -12.24
C THR A 809 49.68 -12.40 -11.39
N ILE A 810 49.18 -13.62 -11.60
CA ILE A 810 48.09 -14.16 -10.75
C ILE A 810 48.58 -14.43 -9.31
N ASP A 811 49.85 -14.79 -9.12
CA ASP A 811 50.45 -14.91 -7.79
C ASP A 811 50.49 -13.56 -7.06
N ALA A 812 50.81 -12.48 -7.79
CA ALA A 812 50.72 -11.12 -7.26
C ALA A 812 49.28 -10.73 -6.91
N ALA A 813 48.28 -11.13 -7.71
CA ALA A 813 46.87 -10.92 -7.40
C ALA A 813 46.46 -11.66 -6.11
N ILE A 814 46.89 -12.91 -5.93
CA ILE A 814 46.63 -13.71 -4.73
C ILE A 814 47.33 -13.10 -3.51
N ALA A 815 48.54 -12.55 -3.66
CA ALA A 815 49.24 -11.87 -2.58
C ALA A 815 48.54 -10.57 -2.15
N GLU A 816 47.96 -9.82 -3.09
CA GLU A 816 47.13 -8.64 -2.82
C GLU A 816 45.84 -9.00 -2.06
N ARG A 817 45.24 -10.16 -2.39
CA ARG A 817 43.99 -10.63 -1.79
C ARG A 817 44.05 -12.12 -1.43
N PRO A 818 44.72 -12.49 -0.33
CA PRO A 818 44.87 -13.89 0.05
C PRO A 818 43.51 -14.50 0.44
N GLY A 819 43.32 -15.77 0.08
CA GLY A 819 42.11 -16.52 0.43
C GLY A 819 40.89 -16.28 -0.47
N MET A 820 41.00 -15.49 -1.53
CA MET A 820 39.90 -15.34 -2.50
C MET A 820 39.77 -16.61 -3.38
N PRO A 821 38.63 -17.34 -3.33
CA PRO A 821 38.45 -18.56 -4.12
C PRO A 821 38.56 -18.31 -5.63
N GLY A 822 38.07 -17.15 -6.10
CA GLY A 822 38.12 -16.76 -7.51
C GLY A 822 39.54 -16.67 -8.08
N LEU A 823 40.50 -16.13 -7.31
CA LEU A 823 41.90 -15.99 -7.76
C LEU A 823 42.62 -17.34 -7.78
N LEU A 824 42.35 -18.21 -6.79
CA LEU A 824 42.85 -19.60 -6.78
C LEU A 824 42.29 -20.39 -7.98
N ASN A 825 41.00 -20.23 -8.26
CA ASN A 825 40.37 -20.82 -9.43
C ASN A 825 40.97 -20.27 -10.74
N GLY A 826 41.22 -18.96 -10.83
CA GLY A 826 41.87 -18.33 -11.97
C GLY A 826 43.27 -18.90 -12.24
N ARG A 827 44.09 -19.06 -11.19
CA ARG A 827 45.40 -19.72 -11.30
C ARG A 827 45.28 -21.18 -11.74
N CYS A 828 44.31 -21.92 -11.20
CA CYS A 828 44.01 -23.28 -11.65
C CYS A 828 43.61 -23.31 -13.12
N TRP A 829 42.73 -22.41 -13.55
CA TRP A 829 42.23 -22.33 -14.91
C TRP A 829 43.37 -22.06 -15.92
N ILE A 830 44.27 -21.12 -15.61
CA ILE A 830 45.47 -20.86 -16.42
C ILE A 830 46.32 -22.14 -16.55
N LYS A 831 46.62 -22.81 -15.43
CA LYS A 831 47.43 -24.02 -15.42
C LYS A 831 46.78 -25.18 -16.19
N GLY A 832 45.47 -25.39 -16.02
CA GLY A 832 44.71 -26.45 -16.69
C GLY A 832 44.55 -26.22 -18.19
N THR A 833 44.19 -25.00 -18.60
CA THR A 833 44.02 -24.67 -20.03
C THR A 833 45.35 -24.70 -20.79
N ARG A 834 46.45 -24.28 -20.16
CA ARG A 834 47.81 -24.30 -20.75
C ARG A 834 48.57 -25.60 -20.54
N ASN A 835 47.99 -26.56 -19.83
CA ASN A 835 48.58 -27.87 -19.55
C ASN A 835 49.95 -27.78 -18.83
N VAL A 836 50.04 -26.95 -17.80
CA VAL A 836 51.27 -26.76 -17.00
C VAL A 836 51.01 -26.97 -15.52
N ALA A 837 52.02 -27.45 -14.78
CA ALA A 837 52.01 -27.55 -13.31
C ALA A 837 50.73 -28.17 -12.71
N LEU A 838 50.19 -29.21 -13.36
CA LEU A 838 48.85 -29.76 -13.10
C LEU A 838 48.67 -30.20 -11.63
N ASP A 839 49.68 -30.76 -10.97
CA ASP A 839 49.59 -31.17 -9.57
C ASP A 839 49.33 -29.99 -8.63
N THR A 840 49.91 -28.83 -8.93
CA THR A 840 49.64 -27.60 -8.16
C THR A 840 48.31 -26.97 -8.57
N ALA A 841 47.91 -27.10 -9.84
CA ALA A 841 46.59 -26.65 -10.31
C ALA A 841 45.47 -27.38 -9.56
N LEU A 842 45.61 -28.70 -9.38
CA LEU A 842 44.66 -29.52 -8.64
C LEU A 842 44.48 -29.05 -7.19
N LYS A 843 45.58 -28.65 -6.53
CA LYS A 843 45.53 -28.06 -5.19
C LYS A 843 44.81 -26.71 -5.19
N ASP A 844 45.06 -25.88 -6.20
CA ASP A 844 44.45 -24.56 -6.35
C ASP A 844 42.92 -24.66 -6.51
N CYS A 845 42.40 -25.46 -7.44
CA CYS A 845 40.95 -25.62 -7.60
C CYS A 845 40.31 -26.34 -6.41
N THR A 846 40.99 -27.32 -5.80
CA THR A 846 40.45 -27.98 -4.60
C THR A 846 40.32 -26.98 -3.46
N LYS A 847 41.34 -26.12 -3.27
CA LYS A 847 41.26 -25.08 -2.26
C LYS A 847 40.21 -24.03 -2.59
N ALA A 848 40.04 -23.68 -3.86
CA ALA A 848 38.96 -22.80 -4.30
C ALA A 848 37.58 -23.40 -3.98
N ILE A 849 37.37 -24.70 -4.19
CA ILE A 849 36.15 -25.42 -3.83
C ILE A 849 35.92 -25.37 -2.31
N GLU A 850 36.94 -25.67 -1.52
CA GLU A 850 36.85 -25.65 -0.04
C GLU A 850 36.49 -24.27 0.54
N LEU A 851 36.89 -23.19 -0.15
CA LEU A 851 36.70 -21.82 0.31
C LEU A 851 35.48 -21.13 -0.31
N SER A 852 34.78 -21.75 -1.26
CA SER A 852 33.70 -21.11 -2.03
C SER A 852 32.32 -21.55 -1.57
N ASP A 853 31.40 -20.60 -1.45
CA ASP A 853 29.96 -20.85 -1.30
C ASP A 853 29.31 -21.32 -2.62
N SER A 854 30.00 -21.15 -3.76
CA SER A 854 29.59 -21.62 -5.09
C SER A 854 30.74 -22.34 -5.80
N THR A 855 30.64 -23.66 -5.90
CA THR A 855 31.76 -24.52 -6.33
C THR A 855 31.79 -24.79 -7.83
N THR A 856 30.72 -24.47 -8.57
CA THR A 856 30.52 -24.84 -9.98
C THR A 856 31.70 -24.46 -10.88
N ALA A 857 32.17 -23.20 -10.82
CA ALA A 857 33.27 -22.74 -11.65
C ALA A 857 34.62 -23.41 -11.31
N ALA A 858 34.83 -23.77 -10.04
CA ALA A 858 36.06 -24.44 -9.61
C ALA A 858 36.05 -25.94 -9.89
N LEU A 859 34.87 -26.58 -9.85
CA LEU A 859 34.66 -27.95 -10.33
C LEU A 859 34.91 -28.04 -11.84
N ASP A 860 34.44 -27.08 -12.63
CA ASP A 860 34.70 -27.04 -14.08
C ASP A 860 36.21 -26.92 -14.38
N SER A 861 36.92 -26.02 -13.69
CA SER A 861 38.39 -25.91 -13.78
C SER A 861 39.11 -27.19 -13.34
N ARG A 862 38.64 -27.85 -12.27
CA ARG A 862 39.26 -29.09 -11.80
C ARG A 862 39.03 -30.24 -12.77
N ALA A 863 37.86 -30.32 -13.40
CA ALA A 863 37.58 -31.27 -14.46
C ALA A 863 38.54 -31.09 -15.65
N MET A 864 38.84 -29.84 -16.04
CA MET A 864 39.87 -29.54 -17.05
C MET A 864 41.24 -30.09 -16.63
N VAL A 865 41.66 -29.88 -15.38
CA VAL A 865 42.92 -30.41 -14.86
C VAL A 865 42.93 -31.94 -14.86
N TYR A 866 41.86 -32.60 -14.39
CA TYR A 866 41.75 -34.05 -14.42
C TYR A 866 41.78 -34.62 -15.84
N PHE A 867 41.10 -33.97 -16.78
CA PHE A 867 41.17 -34.32 -18.20
C PHE A 867 42.61 -34.28 -18.74
N ARG A 868 43.39 -33.24 -18.38
CA ARG A 868 44.80 -33.12 -18.77
C ARG A 868 45.71 -34.17 -18.12
N MET A 869 45.40 -34.55 -16.89
CA MET A 869 46.07 -35.64 -16.17
C MET A 869 45.66 -37.05 -16.66
N ASN A 870 44.79 -37.15 -17.68
CA ASN A 870 44.19 -38.39 -18.14
C ASN A 870 43.32 -39.12 -17.08
N ARG A 871 42.84 -38.40 -16.07
CA ARG A 871 41.96 -38.88 -14.99
C ARG A 871 40.49 -38.72 -15.38
N MET A 872 40.06 -39.49 -16.38
CA MET A 872 38.75 -39.30 -17.03
C MET A 872 37.55 -39.52 -16.11
N ALA A 873 37.62 -40.49 -15.18
CA ALA A 873 36.52 -40.75 -14.24
C ALA A 873 36.30 -39.57 -13.28
N ASP A 874 37.38 -38.97 -12.76
CA ASP A 874 37.30 -37.79 -11.90
C ASP A 874 36.80 -36.57 -12.66
N ALA A 875 37.24 -36.39 -13.91
CA ALA A 875 36.74 -35.33 -14.79
C ALA A 875 35.23 -35.47 -15.03
N LEU A 876 34.73 -36.67 -15.32
CA LEU A 876 33.29 -36.94 -15.49
C LEU A 876 32.52 -36.61 -14.21
N SER A 877 33.01 -37.02 -13.04
CA SER A 877 32.35 -36.75 -11.77
C SER A 877 32.17 -35.25 -11.50
N ASP A 878 33.22 -34.45 -11.72
CA ASP A 878 33.14 -32.99 -11.53
C ASP A 878 32.22 -32.34 -12.58
N LEU A 879 32.27 -32.79 -13.83
CA LEU A 879 31.40 -32.26 -14.90
C LEU A 879 29.93 -32.61 -14.69
N ASP A 880 29.65 -33.80 -14.17
CA ASP A 880 28.29 -34.20 -13.81
C ASP A 880 27.78 -33.35 -12.63
N ALA A 881 28.60 -33.09 -11.61
CA ALA A 881 28.23 -32.19 -10.51
C ALA A 881 27.94 -30.76 -10.99
N VAL A 882 28.74 -30.24 -11.94
CA VAL A 882 28.49 -28.94 -12.58
C VAL A 882 27.15 -28.94 -13.29
N LEU A 883 26.89 -29.94 -14.14
CA LEU A 883 25.69 -30.01 -14.97
C LEU A 883 24.43 -30.42 -14.21
N GLU A 884 24.55 -31.01 -13.03
CA GLU A 884 23.45 -31.18 -12.09
C GLU A 884 22.98 -29.84 -11.52
N ASN A 885 23.90 -28.90 -11.29
CA ASN A 885 23.60 -27.57 -10.76
C ASN A 885 23.18 -26.60 -11.88
N ASP A 886 23.99 -26.50 -12.94
CA ASP A 886 23.72 -25.71 -14.15
C ASP A 886 23.75 -26.59 -15.42
N PRO A 887 22.59 -27.14 -15.85
CA PRO A 887 22.52 -27.99 -17.03
C PRO A 887 22.85 -27.30 -18.36
N ASN A 888 22.98 -25.96 -18.38
CA ASN A 888 23.19 -25.18 -19.60
C ASN A 888 24.62 -24.63 -19.72
N THR A 889 25.59 -25.15 -18.96
CA THR A 889 26.99 -24.75 -19.10
C THR A 889 27.62 -25.36 -20.36
N ALA A 890 27.68 -24.59 -21.45
CA ALA A 890 28.20 -25.06 -22.74
C ALA A 890 29.63 -25.62 -22.66
N ALA A 891 30.49 -25.00 -21.84
CA ALA A 891 31.87 -25.41 -21.67
C ALA A 891 31.97 -26.80 -21.03
N SER A 892 31.23 -27.04 -19.95
CA SER A 892 31.21 -28.33 -19.26
C SER A 892 30.57 -29.43 -20.10
N LEU A 893 29.49 -29.11 -20.83
CA LEU A 893 28.92 -30.03 -21.83
C LEU A 893 29.95 -30.41 -22.89
N PHE A 894 30.69 -29.44 -23.42
CA PHE A 894 31.72 -29.70 -24.42
C PHE A 894 32.81 -30.62 -23.87
N LEU A 895 33.41 -30.27 -22.73
CA LEU A 895 34.48 -31.06 -22.13
C LEU A 895 33.98 -32.47 -21.75
N ARG A 896 32.76 -32.60 -21.22
CA ARG A 896 32.15 -33.91 -20.92
C ARG A 896 31.96 -34.73 -22.18
N GLY A 897 31.53 -34.09 -23.28
CA GLY A 897 31.43 -34.72 -24.59
C GLY A 897 32.76 -35.26 -25.09
N VAL A 898 33.86 -34.50 -24.93
CA VAL A 898 35.22 -34.96 -25.28
C VAL A 898 35.66 -36.14 -24.40
N VAL A 899 35.43 -36.05 -23.09
CA VAL A 899 35.77 -37.13 -22.14
C VAL A 899 34.99 -38.41 -22.44
N ARG A 900 33.68 -38.31 -22.69
CA ARG A 900 32.81 -39.43 -23.08
C ARG A 900 33.27 -40.11 -24.37
N LYS A 901 33.69 -39.32 -25.37
CA LYS A 901 34.28 -39.88 -26.60
C LYS A 901 35.55 -40.67 -26.33
N ARG A 902 36.45 -40.15 -25.49
CA ARG A 902 37.70 -40.83 -25.11
C ARG A 902 37.50 -42.09 -24.28
N THR A 903 36.37 -42.17 -23.56
CA THR A 903 36.02 -43.31 -22.70
C THR A 903 35.05 -44.30 -23.36
N GLY A 904 34.68 -44.08 -24.63
CA GLY A 904 33.88 -45.02 -25.44
C GLY A 904 32.37 -44.78 -25.45
N ASP A 905 31.86 -43.75 -24.77
CA ASP A 905 30.44 -43.36 -24.82
C ASP A 905 30.17 -42.40 -25.98
N ALA A 906 30.06 -42.96 -27.18
CA ALA A 906 29.82 -42.18 -28.41
C ALA A 906 28.44 -41.49 -28.41
N ALA A 907 27.42 -42.12 -27.84
CA ALA A 907 26.06 -41.58 -27.82
C ALA A 907 25.93 -40.39 -26.86
N GLY A 908 26.44 -40.52 -25.64
CA GLY A 908 26.48 -39.42 -24.67
C GLY A 908 27.37 -38.27 -25.13
N SER A 909 28.49 -38.59 -25.80
CA SER A 909 29.35 -37.58 -26.44
C SER A 909 28.61 -36.76 -27.49
N ALA A 910 27.92 -37.42 -28.43
CA ALA A 910 27.19 -36.73 -29.49
C ALA A 910 26.09 -35.81 -28.92
N ALA A 911 25.37 -36.26 -27.89
CA ALA A 911 24.34 -35.48 -27.24
C ALA A 911 24.90 -34.23 -26.54
N ASP A 912 25.99 -34.36 -25.79
CA ASP A 912 26.62 -33.25 -25.07
C ASP A 912 27.25 -32.23 -26.01
N LEU A 913 27.97 -32.69 -27.03
CA LEU A 913 28.60 -31.80 -28.02
C LEU A 913 27.56 -31.02 -28.82
N MET A 914 26.44 -31.66 -29.18
CA MET A 914 25.33 -30.98 -29.83
C MET A 914 24.75 -29.89 -28.91
N ALA A 915 24.46 -30.22 -27.66
CA ALA A 915 23.94 -29.26 -26.68
C ALA A 915 24.89 -28.08 -26.47
N ALA A 916 26.20 -28.35 -26.31
CA ALA A 916 27.23 -27.34 -26.16
C ALA A 916 27.26 -26.35 -27.34
N ARG A 917 27.14 -26.85 -28.58
CA ARG A 917 27.16 -26.04 -29.81
C ARG A 917 25.88 -25.24 -30.03
N ILE A 918 24.74 -25.73 -29.55
CA ILE A 918 23.49 -24.96 -29.55
C ILE A 918 23.62 -23.79 -28.57
N ILE A 919 24.12 -24.07 -27.36
CA ILE A 919 24.26 -23.05 -26.33
C ILE A 919 25.35 -22.03 -26.70
N ASN A 920 26.51 -22.49 -27.17
CA ASN A 920 27.60 -21.63 -27.63
C ASN A 920 28.13 -22.15 -28.97
N PRO A 921 27.73 -21.53 -30.10
CA PRO A 921 28.20 -21.91 -31.43
C PRO A 921 29.72 -21.76 -31.63
N GLN A 922 30.41 -21.00 -30.77
CA GLN A 922 31.86 -20.80 -30.81
C GLN A 922 32.62 -21.75 -29.88
N VAL A 923 31.95 -22.69 -29.20
CA VAL A 923 32.58 -23.53 -28.18
C VAL A 923 33.77 -24.34 -28.72
N ASP A 924 33.68 -24.89 -29.94
CA ASP A 924 34.78 -25.59 -30.59
C ASP A 924 36.00 -24.67 -30.80
N ARG A 925 35.77 -23.42 -31.25
CA ARG A 925 36.81 -22.42 -31.45
C ARG A 925 37.50 -22.07 -30.14
N VAL A 926 36.72 -21.93 -29.05
CA VAL A 926 37.25 -21.63 -27.72
C VAL A 926 38.16 -22.77 -27.24
N TYR A 927 37.70 -24.03 -27.30
CA TYR A 927 38.48 -25.17 -26.83
C TYR A 927 39.69 -25.49 -27.72
N ALA A 928 39.62 -25.20 -29.03
CA ALA A 928 40.75 -25.35 -29.94
C ALA A 928 41.96 -24.47 -29.53
N ARG A 929 41.73 -23.31 -28.90
CA ARG A 929 42.82 -22.45 -28.36
C ARG A 929 43.55 -23.07 -27.18
N TYR A 930 42.90 -24.02 -26.50
CA TYR A 930 43.52 -24.84 -25.47
C TYR A 930 44.16 -26.10 -26.09
N GLY A 931 44.09 -26.32 -27.41
CA GLY A 931 44.55 -27.56 -28.03
C GLY A 931 43.66 -28.76 -27.68
N ILE A 932 42.35 -28.52 -27.50
CA ILE A 932 41.36 -29.56 -27.24
C ILE A 932 40.36 -29.56 -28.39
N THR A 933 40.17 -30.72 -29.02
CA THR A 933 39.24 -30.93 -30.13
C THR A 933 38.31 -32.10 -29.82
N ALA A 934 37.08 -31.99 -30.31
CA ALA A 934 36.00 -32.93 -30.02
C ALA A 934 36.03 -34.21 -30.82
#